data_AF-A0A9E5TG52-F1
#
_entry.id   AF-A0A9E5TG52-F1
#
_cell.length_a   1.000
_cell.length_b   1.000
_cell.length_c   1.000
_cell.angle_alpha   90.00
_cell.angle_beta   90.00
_cell.angle_gamma   90.00
#
_symmetry.space_group_name_H-M   'P 1'
#
loop_
_entity.id
_entity.type
_entity.pdbx_description
1 polymer ?
#
loop_
_entity_poly.entity_id
_entity_poly.type
_entity_poly.pdbx_seq_one_letter_code
_entity_poly.pdbx_strand_id
1 'polypeptide(L)'
;MRKFVMVLAIPCVCICVCLAVNLFLISLLAARDFVPALPTPVEPAHPVLITPTVLRTPVSEESLSTADVIRQTTIPARDPYLLTERLKHTGPVTRVVNDSPPLYEIGDRETFWINDEELSDTYLTIEATLRYATPHVYMWVEDGLLLDQEGIEAAAHEFEDQIYPTNRTYFGSEWSPGVDNDVHIHILNANLPSVGGYYSSNDEYPSVVNPFSNEKEMFYINATYVPPGNEVYGSYLAHEFQHMIHWHMDPNEDTWVNEGCAQTAETLNGYEPWIASFLNEPDTQLTAWADEIEEAGAYYDASHLFMYYFTERFGADLVKELTATEADGMAGFDQVLAANGYDITSDDIFRDWLIANYLNDTTLADGRYGYPGMAGLDTVATDHRHRHYPDSRSSTVHQYAADYIQLEGGRGDLAIEFAGSTQVKVVDNDPHSGQYQWWSNRGDVSNMTLTKGFDLAELEEATLEFWTWYDIEDDYDYAYVEVSTDGGQNWDILQGKHATDTNPYGNNYGHAYTGTSGEVDEPNWVKEEIDLGRYVGQEVMIRFEYITDDAYNDPGLCVDDVSIPELGYIDDAETAGGWEAQGFIRSNNILPQEWIVQVIEFGPETVVREMELSDTQEGRLVIEGLGHEVKGAVLIISALAPSTTEMAGYEYAVYLIE
;
A
#
# COMPACT_ATOMS: atom_id res chain seq x y z
N MET A 1 -19.30 -15.61 44.03
CA MET A 1 -19.74 -15.62 42.62
C MET A 1 -19.48 -14.24 42.05
N ARG A 2 -18.26 -14.02 41.56
CA ARG A 2 -17.89 -12.86 40.73
C ARG A 2 -17.62 -13.45 39.36
N LYS A 3 -18.41 -13.07 38.36
CA LYS A 3 -18.18 -13.42 36.97
C LYS A 3 -17.12 -12.45 36.44
N PHE A 4 -15.97 -13.00 36.04
CA PHE A 4 -15.02 -12.31 35.19
C PHE A 4 -15.60 -12.32 33.77
N VAL A 5 -15.75 -11.14 33.17
CA VAL A 5 -15.92 -10.98 31.73
C VAL A 5 -14.49 -10.94 31.19
N MET A 6 -14.17 -11.89 30.32
CA MET A 6 -12.91 -11.96 29.60
C MET A 6 -13.19 -11.26 28.27
N VAL A 7 -12.71 -10.03 28.14
CA VAL A 7 -12.60 -9.34 26.86
C VAL A 7 -11.32 -9.90 26.23
N LEU A 8 -11.45 -10.68 25.16
CA LEU A 8 -10.33 -10.95 24.27
C LEU A 8 -10.16 -9.67 23.45
N ALA A 9 -9.15 -8.88 23.77
CA ALA A 9 -8.55 -7.99 22.80
C ALA A 9 -7.56 -8.86 22.02
N ILE A 10 -7.79 -9.00 20.72
CA ILE A 10 -6.81 -9.53 19.77
C ILE A 10 -6.03 -8.29 19.34
N PRO A 11 -4.73 -8.17 19.64
CA PRO A 11 -3.94 -7.07 19.11
C PRO A 11 -3.73 -7.31 17.60
N CYS A 12 -4.20 -6.38 16.77
CA CYS A 12 -3.69 -6.21 15.41
C CYS A 12 -2.22 -5.78 15.51
N VAL A 13 -1.38 -6.34 14.64
CA VAL A 13 0.07 -6.11 14.60
C VAL A 13 0.34 -5.43 13.27
N CYS A 14 0.42 -4.09 13.26
CA CYS A 14 0.72 -3.30 12.07
C CYS A 14 2.00 -2.47 12.28
N ILE A 15 3.15 -3.12 12.26
CA ILE A 15 4.26 -2.63 11.44
C ILE A 15 4.16 -3.44 10.15
N CYS A 16 3.26 -3.05 9.26
CA CYS A 16 3.32 -3.43 7.86
C CYS A 16 4.21 -2.37 7.20
N VAL A 17 5.52 -2.56 7.25
CA VAL A 17 6.20 -3.22 6.13
C VAL A 17 7.32 -4.14 6.65
N CYS A 18 8.17 -3.67 7.56
CA CYS A 18 9.41 -4.36 7.90
C CYS A 18 9.25 -5.63 8.76
N LEU A 19 8.09 -5.84 9.39
CA LEU A 19 7.83 -6.98 10.29
C LEU A 19 7.57 -8.28 9.50
N ALA A 20 7.03 -8.17 8.28
CA ALA A 20 6.79 -9.30 7.38
C ALA A 20 8.06 -9.95 6.82
N VAL A 21 9.10 -9.14 6.58
CA VAL A 21 10.44 -9.64 6.15
C VAL A 21 11.01 -10.62 7.20
N ASN A 22 10.62 -10.47 8.47
CA ASN A 22 11.29 -11.10 9.60
C ASN A 22 10.80 -12.53 9.91
N LEU A 23 9.49 -12.80 9.91
CA LEU A 23 8.94 -14.14 10.20
C LEU A 23 9.27 -15.17 9.10
N PHE A 24 9.41 -14.74 7.86
CA PHE A 24 9.80 -15.58 6.73
C PHE A 24 11.26 -16.06 6.85
N LEU A 25 12.21 -15.18 7.17
CA LEU A 25 13.62 -15.50 7.41
C LEU A 25 13.81 -16.46 8.61
N ILE A 26 12.98 -16.32 9.65
CA ILE A 26 12.99 -17.16 10.86
C ILE A 26 12.63 -18.62 10.56
N SER A 27 11.70 -18.88 9.64
CA SER A 27 11.20 -20.23 9.35
C SER A 27 12.27 -21.17 8.75
N LEU A 28 13.29 -20.61 8.07
CA LEU A 28 14.30 -21.39 7.35
C LEU A 28 15.60 -21.62 8.14
N LEU A 29 15.94 -20.76 9.10
CA LEU A 29 17.12 -20.94 9.96
C LEU A 29 16.89 -21.91 11.13
N ALA A 30 15.63 -22.13 11.54
CA ALA A 30 15.28 -23.02 12.65
C ALA A 30 15.16 -24.52 12.26
N ALA A 31 15.37 -24.87 10.98
CA ALA A 31 15.34 -26.26 10.50
C ALA A 31 16.64 -27.02 10.82
N ARG A 32 17.10 -27.00 12.09
CA ARG A 32 18.02 -28.01 12.64
C ARG A 32 17.93 -28.05 14.17
N ASP A 33 17.18 -29.03 14.64
CA ASP A 33 17.17 -29.59 16.00
C ASP A 33 16.65 -28.71 17.13
N PHE A 34 15.33 -28.48 17.19
CA PHE A 34 14.59 -28.43 18.46
C PHE A 34 13.16 -28.95 18.25
N VAL A 35 12.65 -29.75 19.18
CA VAL A 35 11.24 -30.16 19.24
C VAL A 35 10.57 -29.34 20.34
N PRO A 36 9.80 -28.28 20.01
CA PRO A 36 8.81 -27.73 20.93
C PRO A 36 7.48 -28.47 20.76
N ALA A 37 6.64 -28.39 21.79
CA ALA A 37 5.32 -29.03 21.81
C ALA A 37 4.44 -28.53 20.64
N LEU A 38 3.66 -29.45 20.05
CA LEU A 38 2.72 -29.15 18.97
C LEU A 38 1.84 -27.96 19.34
N PRO A 39 1.88 -26.85 18.57
CA PRO A 39 0.82 -25.86 18.57
C PRO A 39 -0.48 -26.56 18.23
N THR A 40 -1.56 -26.22 18.94
CA THR A 40 -2.90 -26.57 18.49
C THR A 40 -3.08 -25.93 17.12
N PRO A 41 -3.53 -26.64 16.07
CA PRO A 41 -3.87 -26.00 14.82
C PRO A 41 -4.89 -24.91 15.13
N VAL A 42 -4.54 -23.65 14.86
CA VAL A 42 -5.55 -22.66 14.55
C VAL A 42 -6.25 -23.23 13.32
N GLU A 43 -7.56 -23.42 13.43
CA GLU A 43 -8.38 -23.75 12.27
C GLU A 43 -8.15 -22.59 11.30
N PRO A 44 -7.57 -22.81 10.10
CA PRO A 44 -7.41 -21.71 9.15
C PRO A 44 -8.77 -21.06 9.00
N ALA A 45 -8.79 -19.72 9.00
CA ALA A 45 -9.96 -18.98 8.57
C ALA A 45 -10.49 -19.69 7.32
N HIS A 46 -11.74 -20.14 7.38
CA HIS A 46 -12.33 -20.80 6.23
C HIS A 46 -12.15 -19.84 5.06
N PRO A 47 -11.46 -20.22 3.97
CA PRO A 47 -11.39 -19.34 2.81
C PRO A 47 -12.84 -19.03 2.45
N VAL A 48 -13.19 -17.75 2.46
CA VAL A 48 -14.51 -17.31 2.05
C VAL A 48 -14.70 -17.90 0.66
N LEU A 49 -15.62 -18.85 0.54
CA LEU A 49 -15.97 -19.45 -0.74
C LEU A 49 -16.71 -18.37 -1.54
N ILE A 50 -15.95 -17.44 -2.11
CA ILE A 50 -16.48 -16.46 -3.05
C ILE A 50 -17.02 -17.28 -4.21
N THR A 51 -18.34 -17.23 -4.39
CA THR A 51 -18.97 -17.93 -5.51
C THR A 51 -18.69 -17.08 -6.75
N PRO A 52 -17.90 -17.57 -7.72
CA PRO A 52 -17.52 -16.78 -8.88
C PRO A 52 -18.79 -16.37 -9.62
N THR A 53 -19.05 -15.07 -9.64
CA THR A 53 -20.23 -14.48 -10.28
C THR A 53 -19.76 -13.57 -11.41
N VAL A 54 -20.16 -13.91 -12.64
CA VAL A 54 -19.86 -13.10 -13.83
C VAL A 54 -20.99 -12.10 -14.04
N LEU A 55 -20.74 -10.84 -13.69
CA LEU A 55 -21.66 -9.74 -13.94
C LEU A 55 -21.61 -9.36 -15.42
N ARG A 56 -22.77 -9.39 -16.09
CA ARG A 56 -22.89 -9.08 -17.53
C ARG A 56 -23.61 -7.77 -17.80
N THR A 57 -23.84 -6.98 -16.76
CA THR A 57 -24.55 -5.70 -16.87
C THR A 57 -23.65 -4.70 -17.60
N PRO A 58 -24.08 -4.08 -18.72
CA PRO A 58 -23.27 -3.08 -19.39
C PRO A 58 -22.90 -1.95 -18.44
N VAL A 59 -21.65 -1.48 -18.52
CA VAL A 59 -21.19 -0.33 -17.74
C VAL A 59 -22.02 0.90 -18.13
N SER A 60 -22.54 1.61 -17.12
CA SER A 60 -23.32 2.84 -17.33
C SER A 60 -22.40 4.03 -17.65
N GLU A 61 -22.93 5.08 -18.30
CA GLU A 61 -22.17 6.33 -18.50
C GLU A 61 -21.76 6.95 -17.16
N GLU A 62 -22.61 6.78 -16.13
CA GLU A 62 -22.34 7.22 -14.77
C GLU A 62 -21.15 6.47 -14.14
N SER A 63 -21.05 5.14 -14.32
CA SER A 63 -19.92 4.33 -13.81
C SER A 63 -18.60 4.63 -14.53
N LEU A 64 -18.65 4.87 -15.85
CA LEU A 64 -17.47 5.33 -16.60
C LEU A 64 -17.00 6.69 -16.06
N SER A 65 -17.94 7.61 -15.79
CA SER A 65 -17.62 8.89 -15.17
C SER A 65 -17.02 8.74 -13.77
N THR A 66 -17.46 7.77 -12.97
CA THR A 66 -16.86 7.51 -11.64
C THR A 66 -15.41 7.07 -11.76
N ALA A 67 -15.10 6.15 -12.68
CA ALA A 67 -13.72 5.73 -12.92
C ALA A 67 -12.83 6.87 -13.44
N ASP A 68 -13.34 7.70 -14.35
CA ASP A 68 -12.63 8.88 -14.83
C ASP A 68 -12.37 9.90 -13.70
N VAL A 69 -13.33 10.07 -12.79
CA VAL A 69 -13.17 10.94 -11.62
C VAL A 69 -12.12 10.39 -10.68
N ILE A 70 -12.10 9.08 -10.39
CA ILE A 70 -11.06 8.45 -9.56
C ILE A 70 -9.68 8.74 -10.14
N ARG A 71 -9.46 8.43 -11.42
CA ARG A 71 -8.15 8.62 -12.09
C ARG A 71 -7.67 10.07 -12.12
N GLN A 72 -8.59 11.03 -12.06
CA GLN A 72 -8.28 12.47 -12.11
C GLN A 72 -8.24 13.14 -10.74
N THR A 73 -8.65 12.43 -9.69
CA THR A 73 -8.71 12.99 -8.35
C THR A 73 -7.35 12.89 -7.71
N THR A 74 -6.70 14.03 -7.48
CA THR A 74 -5.49 14.09 -6.66
C THR A 74 -5.86 13.80 -5.21
N ILE A 75 -5.18 12.82 -4.61
CA ILE A 75 -5.23 12.56 -3.17
C ILE A 75 -4.24 13.52 -2.50
N PRO A 76 -4.69 14.42 -1.63
CA PRO A 76 -3.79 15.38 -0.99
C PRO A 76 -2.91 14.68 0.06
N ALA A 77 -1.60 14.94 -0.01
CA ALA A 77 -0.66 14.55 1.03
C ALA A 77 -1.00 15.14 2.41
N ARG A 78 -0.85 14.33 3.46
CA ARG A 78 -0.95 14.83 4.84
C ARG A 78 0.24 15.73 5.12
N ASP A 79 -0.03 16.82 5.84
CA ASP A 79 1.02 17.70 6.37
C ASP A 79 0.92 17.69 7.89
N PRO A 80 1.77 16.91 8.60
CA PRO A 80 1.73 16.83 10.06
C PRO A 80 1.97 18.17 10.76
N TYR A 81 2.66 19.12 10.12
CA TYR A 81 2.83 20.47 10.66
C TYR A 81 1.49 21.21 10.65
N LEU A 82 0.80 21.25 9.50
CA LEU A 82 -0.50 21.91 9.38
C LEU A 82 -1.56 21.25 10.28
N LEU A 83 -1.57 19.91 10.35
CA LEU A 83 -2.45 19.17 11.24
C LEU A 83 -2.20 19.52 12.71
N THR A 84 -0.94 19.56 13.13
CA THR A 84 -0.55 19.98 14.49
C THR A 84 -0.97 21.42 14.78
N GLU A 85 -0.71 22.35 13.87
CA GLU A 85 -1.09 23.75 14.03
C GLU A 85 -2.61 23.92 14.19
N ARG A 86 -3.37 23.24 13.33
CA ARG A 86 -4.83 23.36 13.18
C ARG A 86 -5.61 22.63 14.26
N LEU A 87 -5.21 21.41 14.61
CA LEU A 87 -5.93 20.51 15.54
C LEU A 87 -5.37 20.52 16.96
N LYS A 88 -4.07 20.76 17.15
CA LYS A 88 -3.45 20.90 18.48
C LYS A 88 -3.32 22.37 18.93
N HIS A 89 -3.67 23.33 18.06
CA HIS A 89 -3.64 24.78 18.32
C HIS A 89 -2.28 25.30 18.83
N THR A 90 -1.18 24.75 18.31
CA THR A 90 0.18 25.11 18.75
C THR A 90 0.64 26.49 18.26
N GLY A 91 0.00 27.01 17.20
CA GLY A 91 0.58 28.07 16.37
C GLY A 91 1.76 27.56 15.53
N PRO A 92 2.38 28.43 14.69
CA PRO A 92 3.34 28.01 13.68
C PRO A 92 4.50 27.17 14.23
N VAL A 93 4.75 26.01 13.62
CA VAL A 93 5.82 25.06 14.00
C VAL A 93 7.03 25.21 13.08
N THR A 94 8.23 25.23 13.65
CA THR A 94 9.49 25.28 12.89
C THR A 94 9.87 23.89 12.42
N ARG A 95 10.23 23.74 11.13
CA ARG A 95 10.66 22.44 10.55
C ARG A 95 12.05 21.98 10.99
N VAL A 96 12.96 22.91 11.26
CA VAL A 96 14.32 22.60 11.73
C VAL A 96 14.41 22.92 13.21
N VAL A 97 14.90 21.98 14.02
CA VAL A 97 14.94 22.09 15.49
C VAL A 97 16.24 22.72 16.00
N ASN A 98 17.30 22.72 15.18
CA ASN A 98 18.61 23.24 15.54
C ASN A 98 19.09 24.39 14.62
N ASP A 99 19.50 25.52 15.23
CA ASP A 99 20.12 26.64 14.49
C ASP A 99 21.47 26.28 13.84
N SER A 100 22.14 25.23 14.34
CA SER A 100 23.43 24.73 13.87
C SER A 100 23.55 23.23 14.14
N PRO A 101 24.27 22.46 13.29
CA PRO A 101 24.42 21.02 13.44
C PRO A 101 24.90 20.67 14.85
N PRO A 102 24.31 19.64 15.50
CA PRO A 102 24.91 18.97 16.63
C PRO A 102 26.38 18.60 16.37
N LEU A 103 27.17 18.53 17.44
CA LEU A 103 28.57 18.08 17.34
C LEU A 103 28.69 16.76 18.09
N TYR A 104 28.79 15.66 17.33
CA TYR A 104 29.01 14.33 17.87
C TYR A 104 30.48 13.90 17.73
N GLU A 105 31.05 13.37 18.81
CA GLU A 105 32.35 12.72 18.85
C GLU A 105 32.19 11.22 19.14
N ILE A 106 33.07 10.38 18.57
CA ILE A 106 33.05 8.93 18.84
C ILE A 106 33.17 8.70 20.36
N GLY A 107 32.22 7.94 20.90
CA GLY A 107 32.08 7.66 22.34
C GLY A 107 31.01 8.51 23.05
N ASP A 108 30.40 9.47 22.37
CA ASP A 108 29.22 10.17 22.87
C ASP A 108 28.05 9.20 23.03
N ARG A 109 27.18 9.50 24.00
CA ARG A 109 26.02 8.70 24.37
C ARG A 109 24.76 9.54 24.23
N GLU A 110 23.74 8.97 23.62
CA GLU A 110 22.43 9.60 23.43
C GLU A 110 21.30 8.63 23.79
N THR A 111 20.15 9.22 24.10
CA THR A 111 18.90 8.48 24.32
C THR A 111 18.09 8.50 23.03
N PHE A 112 17.62 7.33 22.60
CA PHE A 112 16.80 7.19 21.40
C PHE A 112 15.43 6.62 21.74
N TRP A 113 14.38 7.14 21.13
CA TRP A 113 13.10 6.45 21.01
C TRP A 113 13.22 5.32 20.02
N ILE A 114 12.60 4.18 20.34
CA ILE A 114 12.37 3.06 19.41
C ILE A 114 10.91 2.63 19.51
N ASN A 115 10.36 2.15 18.40
CA ASN A 115 9.10 1.43 18.35
C ASN A 115 9.37 -0.09 18.49
N ASP A 116 8.62 -0.76 19.38
CA ASP A 116 8.59 -2.22 19.50
C ASP A 116 7.17 -2.71 19.86
N GLU A 117 6.43 -3.15 18.86
CA GLU A 117 5.03 -3.57 19.00
C GLU A 117 4.80 -4.86 19.79
N GLU A 118 5.84 -5.66 20.05
CA GLU A 118 5.72 -6.83 20.94
C GLU A 118 5.67 -6.45 22.43
N LEU A 119 5.98 -5.20 22.78
CA LEU A 119 5.97 -4.71 24.15
C LEU A 119 4.66 -4.01 24.50
N SER A 120 4.25 -4.11 25.78
CA SER A 120 3.00 -3.50 26.27
C SER A 120 2.95 -1.96 26.16
N ASP A 121 4.08 -1.35 25.82
CA ASP A 121 4.25 0.06 25.49
C ASP A 121 4.88 0.09 24.08
N THR A 122 4.17 0.62 23.08
CA THR A 122 4.60 0.68 21.66
C THR A 122 5.93 1.43 21.48
N TYR A 123 6.17 2.48 22.26
CA TYR A 123 7.40 3.26 22.23
C TYR A 123 8.16 3.19 23.55
N LEU A 124 9.48 3.01 23.47
CA LEU A 124 10.38 3.05 24.62
C LEU A 124 11.69 3.75 24.28
N THR A 125 12.44 4.12 25.31
CA THR A 125 13.77 4.73 25.13
C THR A 125 14.90 3.76 25.43
N ILE A 126 15.93 3.76 24.58
CA ILE A 126 17.21 3.08 24.81
C ILE A 126 18.37 4.08 24.88
N GLU A 127 19.49 3.64 25.42
CA GLU A 127 20.75 4.40 25.41
C GLU A 127 21.68 3.79 24.36
N ALA A 128 22.30 4.62 23.52
CA ALA A 128 23.26 4.15 22.53
C ALA A 128 24.53 5.01 22.52
N THR A 129 25.65 4.39 22.20
CA THR A 129 26.96 5.04 22.07
C THR A 129 27.32 5.19 20.59
N LEU A 130 27.82 6.35 20.16
CA LEU A 130 28.39 6.55 18.82
C LEU A 130 29.70 5.77 18.69
N ARG A 131 29.73 4.77 17.82
CA ARG A 131 30.87 3.84 17.68
C ARG A 131 31.76 4.14 16.48
N TYR A 132 31.21 4.73 15.43
CA TYR A 132 31.95 5.09 14.23
C TYR A 132 31.24 6.17 13.43
N ALA A 133 31.98 6.88 12.58
CA ALA A 133 31.44 7.92 11.72
C ALA A 133 32.19 7.96 10.37
N THR A 134 31.47 8.23 9.29
CA THR A 134 32.00 8.59 7.97
C THR A 134 31.55 10.02 7.63
N PRO A 135 31.86 10.59 6.44
CA PRO A 135 31.35 11.90 6.06
C PRO A 135 29.82 12.05 6.03
N HIS A 136 29.06 10.96 5.83
CA HIS A 136 27.59 11.00 5.75
C HIS A 136 26.87 10.12 6.79
N VAL A 137 27.57 9.34 7.62
CA VAL A 137 26.88 8.42 8.54
C VAL A 137 27.44 8.41 9.96
N TYR A 138 26.54 8.30 10.93
CA TYR A 138 26.84 8.00 12.32
C TYR A 138 26.32 6.62 12.71
N MET A 139 27.23 5.74 13.18
CA MET A 139 26.90 4.38 13.61
C MET A 139 26.71 4.33 15.13
N TRP A 140 25.46 4.39 15.56
CA TRP A 140 25.07 4.28 16.97
C TRP A 140 24.85 2.82 17.33
N VAL A 141 25.27 2.41 18.52
CA VAL A 141 25.08 1.03 19.03
C VAL A 141 24.48 1.08 20.43
N GLU A 142 23.36 0.39 20.62
CA GLU A 142 22.71 0.24 21.91
C GLU A 142 23.70 -0.25 22.98
N ASP A 143 23.67 0.42 24.14
CA ASP A 143 24.53 0.12 25.25
C ASP A 143 24.25 -1.27 25.82
N GLY A 144 25.24 -2.15 25.73
CA GLY A 144 25.13 -3.55 26.18
C GLY A 144 25.18 -4.55 25.03
N LEU A 145 24.97 -4.11 23.79
CA LEU A 145 25.19 -4.94 22.61
C LEU A 145 26.69 -5.10 22.32
N LEU A 146 27.08 -6.36 22.11
CA LEU A 146 28.45 -6.75 21.80
C LEU A 146 28.59 -6.99 20.31
N LEU A 147 28.70 -5.90 19.56
CA LEU A 147 28.95 -5.93 18.11
C LEU A 147 30.45 -5.82 17.81
N ASP A 148 30.89 -6.51 16.76
CA ASP A 148 32.27 -6.45 16.29
C ASP A 148 32.57 -5.08 15.66
N GLN A 149 33.69 -4.46 16.06
CA GLN A 149 34.05 -3.13 15.59
C GLN A 149 34.41 -3.13 14.11
N GLU A 150 35.08 -4.18 13.61
CA GLU A 150 35.44 -4.28 12.19
C GLU A 150 34.19 -4.37 11.32
N GLY A 151 33.16 -5.11 11.75
CA GLY A 151 31.85 -5.16 11.09
C GLY A 151 31.15 -3.79 11.03
N ILE A 152 31.16 -3.01 12.13
CA ILE A 152 30.58 -1.66 12.16
C ILE A 152 31.28 -0.73 11.16
N GLU A 153 32.62 -0.74 11.16
CA GLU A 153 33.41 0.09 10.25
C GLU A 153 33.19 -0.34 8.80
N ALA A 154 33.18 -1.64 8.51
CA ALA A 154 32.94 -2.18 7.18
C ALA A 154 31.56 -1.77 6.65
N ALA A 155 30.50 -1.90 7.46
CA ALA A 155 29.15 -1.50 7.07
C ALA A 155 29.04 0.01 6.82
N ALA A 156 29.71 0.83 7.64
CA ALA A 156 29.72 2.28 7.43
C ALA A 156 30.41 2.69 6.11
N HIS A 157 31.52 2.03 5.76
CA HIS A 157 32.20 2.26 4.48
C HIS A 157 31.41 1.68 3.30
N GLU A 158 30.75 0.54 3.46
CA GLU A 158 29.84 0.00 2.44
C GLU A 158 28.68 0.97 2.16
N PHE A 159 28.11 1.55 3.22
CA PHE A 159 27.11 2.61 3.08
C PHE A 159 27.68 3.81 2.30
N GLU A 160 28.81 4.35 2.75
CA GLU A 160 29.44 5.54 2.17
C GLU A 160 29.86 5.36 0.70
N ASP A 161 30.52 4.25 0.38
CA ASP A 161 31.20 4.05 -0.90
C ASP A 161 30.32 3.36 -1.96
N GLN A 162 29.24 2.66 -1.54
CA GLN A 162 28.38 1.88 -2.43
C GLN A 162 26.90 2.25 -2.32
N ILE A 163 26.29 2.08 -1.14
CA ILE A 163 24.83 2.21 -0.99
C ILE A 163 24.36 3.65 -1.20
N TYR A 164 25.01 4.59 -0.52
CA TYR A 164 24.70 6.01 -0.60
C TYR A 164 24.72 6.55 -2.04
N PRO A 165 25.80 6.38 -2.84
CA PRO A 165 25.80 6.83 -4.22
C PRO A 165 24.87 6.01 -5.14
N THR A 166 24.66 4.72 -4.89
CA THR A 166 23.79 3.87 -5.72
C THR A 166 22.33 4.29 -5.56
N ASN A 167 21.82 4.34 -4.33
CA ASN A 167 20.43 4.73 -4.08
C ASN A 167 20.15 6.13 -4.60
N ARG A 168 21.06 7.10 -4.38
CA ARG A 168 20.89 8.46 -4.92
C ARG A 168 20.92 8.53 -6.45
N THR A 169 21.59 7.57 -7.10
CA THR A 169 21.60 7.47 -8.56
C THR A 169 20.25 7.06 -9.11
N TYR A 170 19.51 6.20 -8.42
CA TYR A 170 18.23 5.66 -8.90
C TYR A 170 17.00 6.36 -8.33
N PHE A 171 17.04 6.80 -7.07
CA PHE A 171 15.83 7.23 -6.34
C PHE A 171 15.81 8.72 -5.99
N GLY A 172 16.96 9.42 -6.00
CA GLY A 172 17.00 10.85 -5.72
C GLY A 172 17.88 11.22 -4.54
N SER A 173 17.35 11.95 -3.57
CA SER A 173 18.09 12.37 -2.39
C SER A 173 17.21 12.42 -1.16
N GLU A 174 17.81 12.13 -0.03
CA GLU A 174 17.30 12.35 1.31
C GLU A 174 17.24 13.84 1.66
N TRP A 175 16.49 14.19 2.71
CA TRP A 175 16.51 15.54 3.24
C TRP A 175 17.86 15.82 3.90
N SER A 176 18.64 16.75 3.35
CA SER A 176 19.93 17.15 3.92
C SER A 176 20.09 18.68 3.88
N PRO A 177 20.39 19.35 5.00
CA PRO A 177 20.85 18.81 6.28
C PRO A 177 19.72 18.52 7.28
N GLY A 178 18.49 18.27 6.81
CA GLY A 178 17.50 17.68 7.69
C GLY A 178 16.87 18.53 8.79
N VAL A 179 16.11 17.85 9.66
CA VAL A 179 15.40 18.37 10.83
C VAL A 179 16.37 18.90 11.89
N ASP A 180 17.53 18.28 12.08
CA ASP A 180 18.54 18.70 13.08
C ASP A 180 19.69 19.53 12.50
N ASN A 181 19.60 19.90 11.22
CA ASN A 181 20.58 20.71 10.51
C ASN A 181 21.97 20.03 10.43
N ASP A 182 22.04 18.69 10.51
CA ASP A 182 23.22 17.86 10.24
C ASP A 182 23.12 17.14 8.89
N VAL A 183 24.26 16.92 8.24
CA VAL A 183 24.33 16.16 6.97
C VAL A 183 24.52 14.66 7.20
N HIS A 184 24.75 14.23 8.44
CA HIS A 184 24.96 12.82 8.76
C HIS A 184 23.62 12.12 9.00
N ILE A 185 23.46 10.97 8.35
CA ILE A 185 22.38 10.02 8.63
C ILE A 185 22.76 9.20 9.87
N HIS A 186 21.79 8.97 10.75
CA HIS A 186 21.98 8.18 11.97
C HIS A 186 21.50 6.74 11.76
N ILE A 187 22.40 5.77 11.89
CA ILE A 187 22.06 4.34 11.86
C ILE A 187 22.10 3.81 13.29
N LEU A 188 20.94 3.49 13.84
CA LEU A 188 20.80 2.94 15.19
C LEU A 188 20.82 1.41 15.17
N ASN A 189 21.89 0.83 15.70
CA ASN A 189 22.05 -0.61 15.87
C ASN A 189 21.54 -1.02 17.25
N ALA A 190 20.36 -1.61 17.30
CA ALA A 190 19.67 -1.96 18.54
C ALA A 190 19.13 -3.39 18.52
N ASN A 191 18.65 -3.86 19.66
CA ASN A 191 17.89 -5.09 19.77
C ASN A 191 16.41 -4.82 19.54
N LEU A 192 15.93 -5.14 18.33
CA LEU A 192 14.57 -4.86 17.88
C LEU A 192 13.85 -6.20 17.62
N PRO A 193 13.32 -6.89 18.66
CA PRO A 193 12.91 -8.30 18.54
C PRO A 193 11.89 -8.56 17.42
N SER A 194 11.10 -7.54 17.06
CA SER A 194 9.98 -7.62 16.12
C SER A 194 10.39 -7.44 14.64
N VAL A 195 11.46 -6.71 14.33
CA VAL A 195 11.83 -6.28 12.95
C VAL A 195 13.30 -6.51 12.62
N GLY A 196 13.66 -6.62 11.34
CA GLY A 196 15.07 -6.74 10.86
C GLY A 196 15.78 -5.38 10.77
N GLY A 197 15.03 -4.36 10.38
CA GLY A 197 15.34 -2.94 10.35
C GLY A 197 14.03 -2.18 10.15
N TYR A 198 14.05 -0.85 10.24
CA TYR A 198 12.95 0.00 9.77
C TYR A 198 13.42 1.44 9.61
N TYR A 199 12.79 2.16 8.69
CA TYR A 199 12.72 3.61 8.63
C TYR A 199 11.43 4.10 9.30
N SER A 200 11.49 5.28 9.92
CA SER A 200 10.32 5.91 10.54
C SER A 200 10.34 7.39 10.21
N SER A 201 9.40 7.83 9.38
CA SER A 201 9.31 9.24 8.99
C SER A 201 9.05 10.16 10.19
N ASN A 202 8.51 9.61 11.29
CA ASN A 202 8.27 10.34 12.53
C ASN A 202 9.53 11.01 13.09
N ASP A 203 10.72 10.45 12.84
CA ASP A 203 12.00 11.01 13.29
C ASP A 203 12.39 12.29 12.52
N GLU A 204 11.81 12.52 11.35
CA GLU A 204 12.01 13.72 10.51
C GLU A 204 11.23 14.94 11.00
N TYR A 205 10.43 14.79 12.07
CA TYR A 205 9.58 15.84 12.59
C TYR A 205 10.04 16.33 13.96
N PRO A 206 9.84 17.62 14.31
CA PRO A 206 9.99 18.09 15.67
C PRO A 206 9.09 17.35 16.66
N SER A 207 9.54 17.23 17.90
CA SER A 207 8.84 16.59 19.01
C SER A 207 7.47 17.21 19.34
N VAL A 208 7.21 18.46 18.92
CA VAL A 208 5.90 19.10 19.04
C VAL A 208 4.88 18.54 18.03
N VAL A 209 5.35 18.03 16.88
CA VAL A 209 4.54 17.35 15.86
C VAL A 209 4.34 15.90 16.29
N ASN A 210 5.43 15.16 16.50
CA ASN A 210 5.41 13.78 17.00
C ASN A 210 6.26 13.65 18.29
N PRO A 211 5.65 13.32 19.45
CA PRO A 211 6.36 13.25 20.73
C PRO A 211 7.40 12.12 20.84
N PHE A 212 7.37 11.14 19.93
CA PHE A 212 8.30 10.01 19.87
C PHE A 212 9.40 10.16 18.82
N SER A 213 9.47 11.32 18.17
CA SER A 213 10.56 11.64 17.24
C SER A 213 11.90 11.73 17.95
N ASN A 214 12.94 11.18 17.31
CA ASN A 214 14.34 11.43 17.66
C ASN A 214 14.88 12.75 17.07
N GLU A 215 14.11 13.41 16.21
CA GLU A 215 14.46 14.65 15.50
C GLU A 215 15.77 14.46 14.71
N LYS A 216 15.83 13.44 13.84
CA LYS A 216 17.01 13.04 13.03
C LYS A 216 16.60 12.34 11.74
N GLU A 217 17.41 12.52 10.70
CA GLU A 217 17.43 11.63 9.54
C GLU A 217 18.06 10.31 9.99
N MET A 218 17.21 9.32 10.27
CA MET A 218 17.67 8.07 10.85
C MET A 218 16.87 6.85 10.43
N PHE A 219 17.51 5.69 10.57
CA PHE A 219 16.84 4.40 10.50
C PHE A 219 17.52 3.38 11.43
N TYR A 220 16.80 2.30 11.68
CA TYR A 220 17.07 1.34 12.74
C TYR A 220 17.44 0.01 12.13
N ILE A 221 18.42 -0.68 12.71
CA ILE A 221 18.77 -2.04 12.32
C ILE A 221 18.81 -2.94 13.56
N ASN A 222 18.18 -4.10 13.45
CA ASN A 222 18.22 -5.14 14.48
C ASN A 222 19.58 -5.84 14.46
N ALA A 223 20.55 -5.22 15.11
CA ALA A 223 21.93 -5.70 15.11
C ALA A 223 22.15 -6.98 15.94
N THR A 224 21.15 -7.39 16.74
CA THR A 224 21.16 -8.70 17.42
C THR A 224 20.94 -9.85 16.43
N TYR A 225 20.02 -9.66 15.48
CA TYR A 225 19.68 -10.69 14.49
C TYR A 225 20.55 -10.57 13.24
N VAL A 226 20.79 -9.35 12.79
CA VAL A 226 21.56 -9.02 11.59
C VAL A 226 22.80 -8.21 12.01
N PRO A 227 23.91 -8.83 12.42
CA PRO A 227 25.08 -8.09 12.88
C PRO A 227 25.77 -7.32 11.73
N PRO A 228 26.32 -6.11 11.96
CA PRO A 228 26.99 -5.32 10.93
C PRO A 228 28.12 -6.06 10.18
N GLY A 229 28.28 -5.76 8.89
CA GLY A 229 29.38 -6.24 8.05
C GLY A 229 29.08 -7.55 7.29
N ASN A 230 27.81 -7.89 7.08
CA ASN A 230 27.39 -9.02 6.24
C ASN A 230 26.38 -8.57 5.17
N GLU A 231 26.18 -9.38 4.12
CA GLU A 231 25.32 -9.03 2.97
C GLU A 231 23.87 -8.73 3.36
N VAL A 232 23.31 -9.44 4.34
CA VAL A 232 21.95 -9.19 4.84
C VAL A 232 21.86 -7.83 5.53
N TYR A 233 22.89 -7.46 6.30
CA TYR A 233 22.95 -6.13 6.91
C TYR A 233 23.00 -5.03 5.84
N GLY A 234 23.85 -5.21 4.83
CA GLY A 234 23.96 -4.29 3.70
C GLY A 234 22.66 -4.15 2.91
N SER A 235 21.89 -5.24 2.75
CA SER A 235 20.59 -5.18 2.08
C SER A 235 19.59 -4.32 2.86
N TYR A 236 19.46 -4.50 4.18
CA TYR A 236 18.64 -3.60 5.01
C TYR A 236 19.12 -2.15 4.96
N LEU A 237 20.43 -1.88 4.97
CA LEU A 237 20.93 -0.51 4.80
C LEU A 237 20.46 0.13 3.48
N ALA A 238 20.47 -0.63 2.38
CA ALA A 238 20.01 -0.17 1.08
C ALA A 238 18.49 0.03 1.04
N HIS A 239 17.76 -0.86 1.69
CA HIS A 239 16.30 -0.81 1.82
C HIS A 239 15.86 0.43 2.60
N GLU A 240 16.29 0.58 3.86
CA GLU A 240 15.84 1.68 4.73
C GLU A 240 16.30 3.05 4.24
N PHE A 241 17.46 3.13 3.57
CA PHE A 241 17.89 4.40 2.98
C PHE A 241 17.07 4.78 1.75
N GLN A 242 16.53 3.80 1.00
CA GLN A 242 15.61 4.12 -0.08
C GLN A 242 14.30 4.71 0.49
N HIS A 243 13.74 4.17 1.57
CA HIS A 243 12.56 4.74 2.24
C HIS A 243 12.74 6.21 2.62
N MET A 244 13.89 6.54 3.24
CA MET A 244 14.24 7.92 3.60
C MET A 244 14.35 8.85 2.39
N ILE A 245 14.94 8.37 1.28
CA ILE A 245 14.97 9.14 0.02
C ILE A 245 13.55 9.34 -0.48
N HIS A 246 12.75 8.28 -0.55
CA HIS A 246 11.41 8.33 -1.12
C HIS A 246 10.54 9.31 -0.35
N TRP A 247 10.51 9.22 0.98
CA TRP A 247 9.76 10.13 1.83
C TRP A 247 10.12 11.61 1.58
N HIS A 248 11.39 11.93 1.31
CA HIS A 248 11.78 13.30 0.98
C HIS A 248 11.32 13.75 -0.41
N MET A 249 11.36 12.83 -1.37
CA MET A 249 11.07 13.11 -2.77
C MET A 249 9.57 13.18 -3.04
N ASP A 250 8.84 12.19 -2.54
CA ASP A 250 7.39 12.09 -2.53
C ASP A 250 6.91 11.23 -1.35
N PRO A 251 6.36 11.86 -0.29
CA PRO A 251 5.88 11.11 0.86
C PRO A 251 4.52 10.45 0.65
N ASN A 252 3.72 10.85 -0.34
CA ASN A 252 2.38 10.30 -0.58
C ASN A 252 2.41 9.41 -1.82
N GLU A 253 3.07 8.26 -1.70
CA GLU A 253 3.13 7.26 -2.77
C GLU A 253 2.52 5.95 -2.25
N ASP A 254 1.90 5.18 -3.13
CA ASP A 254 1.33 3.88 -2.82
C ASP A 254 2.40 2.95 -2.20
N THR A 255 2.06 2.29 -1.09
CA THR A 255 2.95 1.35 -0.38
C THR A 255 3.64 0.36 -1.33
N TRP A 256 2.92 -0.21 -2.31
CA TRP A 256 3.49 -1.20 -3.22
C TRP A 256 4.60 -0.64 -4.12
N VAL A 257 4.54 0.65 -4.50
CA VAL A 257 5.60 1.32 -5.27
C VAL A 257 6.79 1.60 -4.37
N ASN A 258 6.52 2.07 -3.16
CA ASN A 258 7.57 2.37 -2.18
C ASN A 258 8.38 1.11 -1.85
N GLU A 259 7.72 0.01 -1.49
CA GLU A 259 8.37 -1.26 -1.23
C GLU A 259 9.04 -1.87 -2.45
N GLY A 260 8.44 -1.71 -3.62
CA GLY A 260 9.05 -2.11 -4.87
C GLY A 260 10.38 -1.39 -5.11
N CYS A 261 10.45 -0.08 -4.82
CA CYS A 261 11.68 0.69 -4.89
C CYS A 261 12.70 0.24 -3.83
N ALA A 262 12.26 0.00 -2.59
CA ALA A 262 13.11 -0.43 -1.48
C ALA A 262 13.78 -1.79 -1.75
N GLN A 263 13.00 -2.80 -2.15
CA GLN A 263 13.52 -4.11 -2.57
C GLN A 263 14.41 -4.01 -3.82
N THR A 264 14.06 -3.14 -4.76
CA THR A 264 14.88 -2.88 -5.94
C THR A 264 16.23 -2.27 -5.56
N ALA A 265 16.28 -1.40 -4.54
CA ALA A 265 17.53 -0.83 -4.02
C ALA A 265 18.48 -1.93 -3.52
N GLU A 266 17.97 -2.98 -2.87
CA GLU A 266 18.76 -4.13 -2.46
C GLU A 266 19.42 -4.81 -3.66
N THR A 267 18.63 -5.10 -4.70
CA THR A 267 19.12 -5.77 -5.93
C THR A 267 20.13 -4.90 -6.68
N LEU A 268 19.89 -3.59 -6.76
CA LEU A 268 20.80 -2.64 -7.42
C LEU A 268 22.14 -2.51 -6.70
N ASN A 269 22.16 -2.75 -5.39
CA ASN A 269 23.38 -2.85 -4.58
C ASN A 269 24.01 -4.25 -4.62
N GLY A 270 23.47 -5.18 -5.41
CA GLY A 270 24.04 -6.50 -5.63
C GLY A 270 23.68 -7.55 -4.59
N TYR A 271 22.66 -7.29 -3.77
CA TYR A 271 22.10 -8.30 -2.86
C TYR A 271 21.08 -9.17 -3.59
N GLU A 272 21.01 -10.44 -3.21
CA GLU A 272 20.11 -11.41 -3.86
C GLU A 272 18.67 -11.17 -3.40
N PRO A 273 17.71 -11.05 -4.33
CA PRO A 273 16.31 -10.83 -4.00
C PRO A 273 15.62 -12.12 -3.54
N TRP A 274 14.50 -11.95 -2.85
CA TRP A 274 13.53 -13.01 -2.58
C TRP A 274 12.33 -12.75 -3.50
N ILE A 275 11.91 -13.78 -4.24
CA ILE A 275 10.79 -13.65 -5.21
C ILE A 275 9.86 -14.88 -5.22
N ALA A 276 10.16 -15.87 -4.39
CA ALA A 276 9.53 -17.19 -4.48
C ALA A 276 8.08 -17.20 -4.02
N SER A 277 7.68 -16.29 -3.11
CA SER A 277 6.32 -16.22 -2.57
C SER A 277 5.35 -15.81 -3.67
N PHE A 278 5.64 -14.69 -4.37
CA PHE A 278 4.83 -14.27 -5.51
C PHE A 278 4.83 -15.29 -6.64
N LEU A 279 5.99 -15.88 -6.96
CA LEU A 279 6.03 -16.92 -8.00
C LEU A 279 5.16 -18.14 -7.65
N ASN A 280 4.92 -18.42 -6.37
CA ASN A 280 3.99 -19.47 -5.94
C ASN A 280 2.53 -19.00 -5.85
N GLU A 281 2.31 -17.70 -5.67
CA GLU A 281 1.01 -17.06 -5.45
C GLU A 281 0.80 -15.90 -6.45
N PRO A 282 0.71 -16.18 -7.77
CA PRO A 282 0.61 -15.12 -8.77
C PRO A 282 -0.74 -14.38 -8.80
N ASP A 283 -1.73 -14.84 -8.01
CA ASP A 283 -2.99 -14.14 -7.76
C ASP A 283 -2.87 -13.16 -6.57
N THR A 284 -1.67 -12.64 -6.30
CA THR A 284 -1.43 -11.49 -5.41
C THR A 284 -1.63 -10.18 -6.19
N GLN A 285 -2.48 -9.29 -5.68
CA GLN A 285 -2.73 -7.98 -6.26
C GLN A 285 -1.51 -7.07 -6.14
N LEU A 286 -0.93 -6.67 -7.27
CA LEU A 286 0.24 -5.77 -7.29
C LEU A 286 -0.07 -4.40 -6.65
N THR A 287 -1.27 -3.86 -6.88
CA THR A 287 -1.66 -2.51 -6.46
C THR A 287 -2.46 -2.52 -5.15
N ALA A 288 -2.09 -3.40 -4.22
CA ALA A 288 -2.67 -3.46 -2.88
C ALA A 288 -1.58 -3.94 -1.91
N TRP A 289 -1.94 -4.02 -0.64
CA TRP A 289 -1.09 -4.56 0.41
C TRP A 289 -1.91 -5.48 1.31
N ALA A 290 -1.23 -6.32 2.10
CA ALA A 290 -1.88 -7.17 3.09
C ALA A 290 -1.69 -6.62 4.51
N ASP A 291 -2.75 -6.74 5.30
CA ASP A 291 -2.73 -6.60 6.75
C ASP A 291 -1.91 -7.71 7.42
N GLU A 292 -1.99 -8.94 6.90
CA GLU A 292 -1.40 -10.10 7.54
C GLU A 292 0.06 -10.30 7.12
N ILE A 293 0.96 -10.31 8.12
CA ILE A 293 2.40 -10.60 7.97
C ILE A 293 2.67 -11.90 7.19
N GLU A 294 1.83 -12.93 7.35
CA GLU A 294 1.99 -14.22 6.66
C GLU A 294 1.78 -14.11 5.14
N GLU A 295 1.02 -13.12 4.67
CA GLU A 295 0.68 -12.89 3.26
C GLU A 295 1.56 -11.81 2.60
N ALA A 296 2.09 -10.88 3.40
CA ALA A 296 2.89 -9.75 2.92
C ALA A 296 4.11 -10.14 2.06
N GLY A 297 4.70 -11.33 2.27
CA GLY A 297 5.84 -11.82 1.47
C GLY A 297 5.56 -11.86 -0.04
N ALA A 298 4.35 -12.22 -0.46
CA ALA A 298 4.01 -12.24 -1.89
C ALA A 298 3.87 -10.81 -2.47
N TYR A 299 3.45 -9.85 -1.66
CA TYR A 299 3.34 -8.44 -2.06
C TYR A 299 4.72 -7.81 -2.26
N TYR A 300 5.68 -8.05 -1.35
CA TYR A 300 7.08 -7.65 -1.55
C TYR A 300 7.65 -8.19 -2.85
N ASP A 301 7.52 -9.50 -3.04
CA ASP A 301 8.07 -10.19 -4.19
C ASP A 301 7.44 -9.66 -5.50
N ALA A 302 6.13 -9.37 -5.51
CA ALA A 302 5.42 -8.80 -6.66
C ALA A 302 5.90 -7.38 -6.98
N SER A 303 5.90 -6.50 -5.96
CA SER A 303 6.35 -5.11 -6.05
C SER A 303 7.81 -5.02 -6.51
N HIS A 304 8.68 -5.85 -5.92
CA HIS A 304 10.09 -5.96 -6.31
C HIS A 304 10.23 -6.36 -7.77
N LEU A 305 9.58 -7.46 -8.19
CA LEU A 305 9.69 -7.95 -9.56
C LEU A 305 9.18 -6.91 -10.56
N PHE A 306 8.08 -6.23 -10.28
CA PHE A 306 7.54 -5.20 -11.16
C PHE A 306 8.47 -3.98 -11.23
N MET A 307 8.92 -3.45 -10.08
CA MET A 307 9.82 -2.30 -10.05
C MET A 307 11.19 -2.59 -10.66
N TYR A 308 11.72 -3.79 -10.44
CA TYR A 308 12.97 -4.22 -11.07
C TYR A 308 12.79 -4.40 -12.58
N TYR A 309 11.66 -4.96 -13.02
CA TYR A 309 11.32 -5.06 -14.45
C TYR A 309 11.25 -3.67 -15.11
N PHE A 310 10.60 -2.71 -14.46
CA PHE A 310 10.56 -1.32 -14.91
C PHE A 310 11.97 -0.72 -14.98
N THR A 311 12.77 -0.92 -13.93
CA THR A 311 14.16 -0.42 -13.85
C THR A 311 15.04 -0.96 -14.98
N GLU A 312 14.96 -2.26 -15.28
CA GLU A 312 15.73 -2.89 -16.36
C GLU A 312 15.29 -2.40 -17.76
N ARG A 313 14.00 -2.09 -17.93
CA ARG A 313 13.45 -1.62 -19.23
C ARG A 313 13.74 -0.15 -19.49
N PHE A 314 13.70 0.70 -18.47
CA PHE A 314 13.71 2.15 -18.66
C PHE A 314 14.90 2.86 -18.02
N GLY A 315 15.61 2.21 -17.10
CA GLY A 315 16.84 2.70 -16.49
C GLY A 315 16.64 3.71 -15.37
N ALA A 316 17.77 4.08 -14.74
CA ALA A 316 17.82 4.90 -13.52
C ALA A 316 17.14 6.27 -13.63
N ASP A 317 17.21 6.92 -14.79
CA ASP A 317 16.66 8.28 -14.95
C ASP A 317 15.12 8.25 -14.81
N LEU A 318 14.45 7.24 -15.39
CA LEU A 318 12.99 7.14 -15.30
C LEU A 318 12.53 6.69 -13.91
N VAL A 319 13.27 5.79 -13.26
CA VAL A 319 13.02 5.40 -11.86
C VAL A 319 13.13 6.61 -10.93
N LYS A 320 14.13 7.47 -11.14
CA LYS A 320 14.29 8.69 -10.33
C LYS A 320 13.15 9.68 -10.54
N GLU A 321 12.67 9.80 -11.77
CA GLU A 321 11.51 10.64 -12.08
C GLU A 321 10.23 10.07 -11.48
N LEU A 322 10.09 8.73 -11.43
CA LEU A 322 8.99 8.05 -10.75
C LEU A 322 9.03 8.34 -9.24
N THR A 323 10.16 8.14 -8.57
CA THR A 323 10.29 8.45 -7.12
C THR A 323 10.07 9.92 -6.78
N ALA A 324 10.02 10.82 -7.76
CA ALA A 324 9.87 12.26 -7.57
C ALA A 324 8.52 12.82 -8.06
N THR A 325 7.63 11.98 -8.58
CA THR A 325 6.37 12.42 -9.18
C THR A 325 5.27 12.46 -8.13
N GLU A 326 4.55 13.57 -7.99
CA GLU A 326 3.37 13.69 -7.08
C GLU A 326 2.13 12.91 -7.58
N ALA A 327 2.32 11.86 -8.37
CA ALA A 327 1.22 11.08 -8.93
C ALA A 327 1.44 9.63 -8.55
N ASP A 328 0.43 9.05 -7.91
CA ASP A 328 0.65 7.87 -7.09
C ASP A 328 0.27 6.59 -7.84
N GLY A 329 0.91 5.48 -7.47
CA GLY A 329 0.69 4.17 -8.02
C GLY A 329 0.86 4.15 -9.54
N MET A 330 -0.05 3.47 -10.24
CA MET A 330 -0.02 3.34 -11.70
C MET A 330 -0.08 4.69 -12.44
N ALA A 331 -0.66 5.73 -11.84
CA ALA A 331 -0.73 7.06 -12.44
C ALA A 331 0.67 7.72 -12.52
N GLY A 332 1.54 7.46 -11.55
CA GLY A 332 2.94 7.89 -11.56
C GLY A 332 3.71 7.32 -12.75
N PHE A 333 3.59 6.00 -12.98
CA PHE A 333 4.19 5.35 -14.14
C PHE A 333 3.69 5.95 -15.45
N ASP A 334 2.37 6.14 -15.61
CA ASP A 334 1.78 6.75 -16.80
C ASP A 334 2.32 8.16 -17.05
N GLN A 335 2.41 8.96 -15.98
CA GLN A 335 2.90 10.32 -16.04
C GLN A 335 4.35 10.37 -16.51
N VAL A 336 5.25 9.57 -15.92
CA VAL A 336 6.68 9.60 -16.27
C VAL A 336 6.94 9.02 -17.66
N LEU A 337 6.20 7.97 -18.06
CA LEU A 337 6.28 7.40 -19.40
C LEU A 337 5.86 8.42 -20.46
N ALA A 338 4.71 9.06 -20.27
CA ALA A 338 4.21 10.07 -21.19
C ALA A 338 5.14 11.28 -21.26
N ALA A 339 5.68 11.74 -20.13
CA ALA A 339 6.63 12.86 -20.06
C ALA A 339 7.91 12.56 -20.85
N ASN A 340 8.33 11.30 -20.92
CA ASN A 340 9.51 10.84 -21.65
C ASN A 340 9.21 10.37 -23.08
N GLY A 341 7.98 10.56 -23.55
CA GLY A 341 7.59 10.31 -24.94
C GLY A 341 7.39 8.84 -25.29
N TYR A 342 7.15 8.00 -24.28
CA TYR A 342 6.68 6.63 -24.48
C TYR A 342 5.18 6.65 -24.84
N ASP A 343 4.80 5.83 -25.82
CA ASP A 343 3.41 5.64 -26.28
C ASP A 343 2.88 4.30 -25.75
N ILE A 344 3.04 4.11 -24.44
CA ILE A 344 2.61 2.95 -23.65
C ILE A 344 2.22 3.43 -22.25
N THR A 345 1.36 2.70 -21.57
CA THR A 345 0.94 2.95 -20.19
C THR A 345 1.53 1.92 -19.22
N SER A 346 1.30 2.14 -17.94
CA SER A 346 1.51 1.19 -16.85
C SER A 346 0.79 -0.14 -17.11
N ASP A 347 -0.45 -0.12 -17.61
CA ASP A 347 -1.19 -1.32 -18.02
C ASP A 347 -0.49 -2.11 -19.13
N ASP A 348 0.17 -1.44 -20.09
CA ASP A 348 0.96 -2.11 -21.13
C ASP A 348 2.21 -2.77 -20.56
N ILE A 349 2.85 -2.15 -19.56
CA ILE A 349 4.00 -2.72 -18.85
C ILE A 349 3.56 -3.92 -18.03
N PHE A 350 2.46 -3.79 -17.29
CA PHE A 350 1.87 -4.87 -16.51
C PHE A 350 1.52 -6.07 -17.39
N ARG A 351 0.90 -5.82 -18.56
CA ARG A 351 0.62 -6.84 -19.58
C ARG A 351 1.88 -7.58 -20.05
N ASP A 352 2.97 -6.86 -20.32
CA ASP A 352 4.24 -7.48 -20.70
C ASP A 352 4.87 -8.24 -19.51
N TRP A 353 4.73 -7.73 -18.29
CA TRP A 353 5.25 -8.29 -17.05
C TRP A 353 4.63 -9.66 -16.71
N LEU A 354 3.31 -9.83 -16.92
CA LEU A 354 2.64 -11.13 -16.79
C LEU A 354 3.30 -12.21 -17.67
N ILE A 355 3.68 -11.85 -18.90
CA ILE A 355 4.36 -12.76 -19.81
C ILE A 355 5.81 -13.00 -19.36
N ALA A 356 6.50 -11.95 -18.91
CA ALA A 356 7.88 -12.04 -18.41
C ALA A 356 7.99 -12.97 -17.19
N ASN A 357 7.02 -12.92 -16.28
CA ASN A 357 6.90 -13.80 -15.12
C ASN A 357 6.78 -15.29 -15.50
N TYR A 358 6.14 -15.60 -16.62
CA TYR A 358 6.02 -16.97 -17.10
C TYR A 358 7.24 -17.42 -17.92
N LEU A 359 7.68 -16.60 -18.88
CA LEU A 359 8.69 -16.99 -19.87
C LEU A 359 10.12 -16.77 -19.40
N ASN A 360 10.38 -15.62 -18.76
CA ASN A 360 11.70 -15.09 -18.47
C ASN A 360 12.72 -15.30 -19.62
N ASP A 361 12.35 -14.85 -20.83
CA ASP A 361 13.16 -15.02 -22.04
C ASP A 361 13.36 -13.68 -22.76
N THR A 362 14.52 -13.07 -22.53
CA THR A 362 14.94 -11.80 -23.16
C THR A 362 15.31 -11.94 -24.65
N THR A 363 15.26 -13.15 -25.22
CA THR A 363 15.48 -13.35 -26.66
C THR A 363 14.21 -13.18 -27.49
N LEU A 364 13.04 -13.10 -26.84
CA LEU A 364 11.75 -12.92 -27.48
C LEU A 364 11.38 -11.43 -27.60
N ALA A 365 10.61 -11.11 -28.65
CA ALA A 365 10.22 -9.75 -29.00
C ALA A 365 11.43 -8.80 -29.05
N ASP A 366 11.41 -7.70 -28.31
CA ASP A 366 12.51 -6.74 -28.12
C ASP A 366 13.18 -6.91 -26.75
N GLY A 367 13.02 -8.07 -26.11
CA GLY A 367 13.54 -8.39 -24.78
C GLY A 367 12.53 -8.21 -23.65
N ARG A 368 11.34 -7.65 -23.93
CA ARG A 368 10.29 -7.36 -22.94
C ARG A 368 9.75 -8.58 -22.18
N TYR A 369 9.95 -9.81 -22.66
CA TYR A 369 9.42 -11.02 -22.01
C TYR A 369 10.40 -11.72 -21.09
N GLY A 370 11.36 -11.00 -20.52
CA GLY A 370 12.21 -11.51 -19.45
C GLY A 370 13.00 -10.45 -18.73
N TYR A 371 13.79 -10.91 -17.77
CA TYR A 371 14.61 -10.09 -16.88
C TYR A 371 16.09 -10.25 -17.25
N PRO A 372 16.76 -9.22 -17.81
CA PRO A 372 18.17 -9.35 -18.18
C PRO A 372 19.08 -9.65 -16.99
N GLY A 373 18.84 -9.01 -15.84
CA GLY A 373 19.59 -9.23 -14.59
C GLY A 373 19.19 -10.46 -13.78
N MET A 374 18.05 -11.10 -14.07
CA MET A 374 17.56 -12.28 -13.34
C MET A 374 17.36 -13.46 -14.29
N ALA A 375 18.44 -13.90 -14.95
CA ALA A 375 18.37 -15.04 -15.85
C ALA A 375 18.15 -16.35 -15.08
N GLY A 376 17.11 -17.11 -15.45
CA GLY A 376 16.86 -18.45 -14.90
C GLY A 376 16.02 -18.49 -13.64
N LEU A 377 15.20 -17.46 -13.40
CA LEU A 377 14.10 -17.53 -12.41
C LEU A 377 13.21 -18.74 -12.67
N ASP A 378 12.65 -19.28 -11.58
CA ASP A 378 11.56 -20.24 -11.69
C ASP A 378 10.34 -19.58 -12.36
N THR A 379 9.59 -20.38 -13.12
CA THR A 379 8.33 -19.93 -13.72
C THR A 379 7.25 -19.84 -12.65
N VAL A 380 6.39 -18.82 -12.73
CA VAL A 380 5.19 -18.69 -11.90
C VAL A 380 4.35 -19.97 -11.84
N ALA A 381 3.72 -20.19 -10.70
CA ALA A 381 2.79 -21.27 -10.46
C ALA A 381 1.56 -21.15 -11.37
N THR A 382 0.91 -22.29 -11.59
CA THR A 382 -0.27 -22.38 -12.46
C THR A 382 -1.49 -22.74 -11.64
N ASP A 383 -2.55 -21.94 -11.75
CA ASP A 383 -3.86 -22.21 -11.13
C ASP A 383 -4.47 -23.51 -11.65
N HIS A 384 -4.35 -23.78 -12.96
CA HIS A 384 -4.96 -24.96 -13.56
C HIS A 384 -4.15 -25.61 -14.68
N ARG A 385 -4.47 -26.88 -14.94
CA ARG A 385 -3.96 -27.62 -16.09
C ARG A 385 -5.04 -28.46 -16.78
N HIS A 386 -5.39 -28.08 -18.00
CA HIS A 386 -6.22 -28.84 -18.91
C HIS A 386 -5.41 -29.88 -19.69
N ARG A 387 -5.94 -31.10 -19.75
CA ARG A 387 -5.36 -32.21 -20.56
C ARG A 387 -6.40 -32.92 -21.45
N HIS A 388 -7.67 -32.62 -21.24
CA HIS A 388 -8.81 -33.26 -21.90
C HIS A 388 -9.79 -32.17 -22.31
N TYR A 389 -10.44 -32.35 -23.46
CA TYR A 389 -11.34 -31.36 -24.04
C TYR A 389 -12.61 -32.06 -24.54
N PRO A 390 -13.81 -31.44 -24.43
CA PRO A 390 -14.05 -30.08 -23.90
C PRO A 390 -13.97 -30.00 -22.37
N ASP A 391 -13.66 -28.82 -21.84
CA ASP A 391 -13.70 -28.48 -20.41
C ASP A 391 -14.05 -26.99 -20.22
N SER A 392 -14.42 -26.59 -19.00
CA SER A 392 -14.76 -25.21 -18.65
C SER A 392 -14.57 -24.95 -17.15
N ARG A 393 -14.22 -23.72 -16.78
CA ARG A 393 -14.06 -23.29 -15.38
C ARG A 393 -14.64 -21.90 -15.17
N SER A 394 -15.09 -21.64 -13.95
CA SER A 394 -15.39 -20.30 -13.43
C SER A 394 -14.52 -20.07 -12.20
N SER A 395 -13.94 -18.88 -12.06
CA SER A 395 -13.05 -18.50 -10.96
C SER A 395 -13.18 -17.00 -10.67
N THR A 396 -12.45 -16.55 -9.67
CA THR A 396 -12.15 -15.13 -9.41
C THR A 396 -10.64 -14.92 -9.52
N VAL A 397 -10.22 -13.68 -9.72
CA VAL A 397 -8.82 -13.22 -9.67
C VAL A 397 -8.81 -11.82 -9.06
N HIS A 398 -7.77 -11.46 -8.32
CA HIS A 398 -7.61 -10.09 -7.82
C HIS A 398 -7.29 -9.11 -8.97
N GLN A 399 -7.51 -7.81 -8.73
CA GLN A 399 -7.09 -6.79 -9.69
C GLN A 399 -5.57 -6.77 -9.79
N TYR A 400 -5.01 -6.50 -10.96
CA TYR A 400 -3.56 -6.48 -11.18
C TYR A 400 -2.83 -7.72 -10.64
N ALA A 401 -3.49 -8.88 -10.71
CA ALA A 401 -2.97 -10.21 -10.41
C ALA A 401 -3.25 -11.17 -11.58
N ALA A 402 -2.78 -12.43 -11.55
CA ALA A 402 -2.99 -13.33 -12.68
C ALA A 402 -3.18 -14.81 -12.36
N ASP A 403 -4.14 -15.40 -13.07
CA ASP A 403 -4.34 -16.84 -13.19
C ASP A 403 -3.61 -17.40 -14.43
N TYR A 404 -2.68 -18.32 -14.21
CA TYR A 404 -1.96 -19.03 -15.27
C TYR A 404 -2.53 -20.45 -15.50
N ILE A 405 -3.09 -20.69 -16.66
CA ILE A 405 -3.79 -21.94 -17.02
C ILE A 405 -3.04 -22.67 -18.13
N GLN A 406 -2.52 -23.86 -17.81
CA GLN A 406 -1.84 -24.70 -18.80
C GLN A 406 -2.82 -25.48 -19.68
N LEU A 407 -2.64 -25.37 -20.99
CA LEU A 407 -3.39 -26.06 -22.03
C LEU A 407 -2.48 -27.10 -22.69
N GLU A 408 -2.64 -28.35 -22.27
CA GLU A 408 -1.89 -29.48 -22.78
C GLU A 408 -2.81 -30.53 -23.38
N GLY A 409 -2.23 -31.47 -24.14
CA GLY A 409 -3.04 -32.43 -24.87
C GLY A 409 -3.93 -31.72 -25.89
N GLY A 410 -4.79 -32.45 -26.58
CA GLY A 410 -5.43 -31.95 -27.79
C GLY A 410 -4.74 -32.47 -29.04
N ARG A 411 -5.51 -32.64 -30.12
CA ARG A 411 -5.03 -33.12 -31.41
C ARG A 411 -5.81 -32.41 -32.51
N GLY A 412 -5.62 -31.11 -32.60
CA GLY A 412 -6.36 -30.26 -33.52
C GLY A 412 -6.42 -28.83 -33.02
N ASP A 413 -7.28 -28.04 -33.63
CA ASP A 413 -7.45 -26.64 -33.29
C ASP A 413 -8.27 -26.54 -31.99
N LEU A 414 -7.77 -25.77 -31.02
CA LEU A 414 -8.42 -25.56 -29.72
C LEU A 414 -9.05 -24.17 -29.70
N ALA A 415 -10.37 -24.10 -29.57
CA ALA A 415 -11.08 -22.87 -29.29
C ALA A 415 -11.10 -22.59 -27.78
N ILE A 416 -10.85 -21.33 -27.43
CA ILE A 416 -10.99 -20.75 -26.10
C ILE A 416 -12.09 -19.69 -26.19
N GLU A 417 -13.13 -19.82 -25.37
CA GLU A 417 -14.16 -18.80 -25.17
C GLU A 417 -14.04 -18.28 -23.75
N PHE A 418 -14.04 -16.95 -23.59
CA PHE A 418 -13.88 -16.26 -22.32
C PHE A 418 -15.04 -15.30 -22.09
N ALA A 419 -15.48 -15.17 -20.84
CA ALA A 419 -16.38 -14.12 -20.39
C ALA A 419 -15.96 -13.67 -18.98
N GLY A 420 -15.61 -12.38 -18.84
CA GLY A 420 -15.32 -11.74 -17.57
C GLY A 420 -16.48 -10.88 -17.08
N SER A 421 -16.48 -10.53 -15.79
CA SER A 421 -17.37 -9.50 -15.27
C SER A 421 -17.14 -8.17 -15.98
N THR A 422 -18.21 -7.43 -16.26
CA THR A 422 -18.15 -6.10 -16.91
C THR A 422 -17.98 -4.94 -15.93
N GLN A 423 -18.23 -5.19 -14.64
CA GLN A 423 -18.18 -4.18 -13.59
C GLN A 423 -17.74 -4.80 -12.26
N VAL A 424 -17.19 -3.96 -11.38
CA VAL A 424 -16.77 -4.28 -10.01
C VAL A 424 -17.14 -3.10 -9.09
N LYS A 425 -17.22 -3.32 -7.77
CA LYS A 425 -17.45 -2.24 -6.81
C LYS A 425 -16.15 -1.49 -6.50
N VAL A 426 -16.24 -0.28 -5.94
CA VAL A 426 -15.06 0.42 -5.39
C VAL A 426 -14.75 -0.16 -4.01
N VAL A 427 -15.77 -0.21 -3.15
CA VAL A 427 -15.74 -0.78 -1.80
C VAL A 427 -16.91 -1.75 -1.60
N ASP A 428 -16.82 -2.70 -0.67
CA ASP A 428 -17.91 -3.65 -0.40
C ASP A 428 -19.07 -3.05 0.41
N ASN A 429 -19.77 -2.08 -0.18
CA ASN A 429 -21.03 -1.55 0.33
C ASN A 429 -22.03 -1.30 -0.82
N ASP A 430 -23.25 -0.93 -0.46
CA ASP A 430 -24.14 -0.19 -1.36
C ASP A 430 -24.37 1.20 -0.72
N PRO A 431 -24.57 2.29 -1.49
CA PRO A 431 -24.98 3.58 -0.94
C PRO A 431 -26.15 3.43 0.04
N HIS A 432 -26.09 4.11 1.19
CA HIS A 432 -27.08 3.94 2.25
C HIS A 432 -28.49 4.28 1.76
N SER A 433 -28.60 5.35 0.97
CA SER A 433 -29.79 5.69 0.21
C SER A 433 -29.43 6.07 -1.23
N GLY A 434 -30.45 6.24 -2.07
CA GLY A 434 -30.22 6.70 -3.45
C GLY A 434 -29.36 5.77 -4.33
N GLN A 435 -28.50 6.38 -5.14
CA GLN A 435 -27.54 5.74 -6.04
C GLN A 435 -26.10 6.22 -5.82
N TYR A 436 -25.89 7.29 -5.06
CA TYR A 436 -24.58 7.89 -4.85
C TYR A 436 -24.23 7.98 -3.36
N GLN A 437 -22.94 7.95 -3.07
CA GLN A 437 -22.35 8.24 -1.77
C GLN A 437 -21.12 9.13 -1.95
N TRP A 438 -20.66 9.76 -0.88
CA TRP A 438 -19.31 10.33 -0.84
C TRP A 438 -18.35 9.28 -0.35
N TRP A 439 -17.35 8.92 -1.15
CA TRP A 439 -16.25 8.03 -0.76
C TRP A 439 -14.98 8.86 -0.58
N SER A 440 -14.20 8.57 0.46
CA SER A 440 -13.01 9.31 0.83
C SER A 440 -11.85 9.17 -0.13
N ASN A 441 -11.92 8.18 -1.04
CA ASN A 441 -10.74 7.55 -1.64
C ASN A 441 -9.96 6.73 -0.62
N ARG A 442 -8.92 6.02 -1.07
CA ARG A 442 -7.95 5.31 -0.24
C ARG A 442 -6.54 5.68 -0.72
N GLY A 443 -5.59 5.80 0.19
CA GLY A 443 -4.22 6.16 -0.11
C GLY A 443 -3.39 6.33 1.16
N ASP A 444 -2.08 6.18 1.04
CA ASP A 444 -1.13 6.28 2.14
C ASP A 444 -0.71 7.75 2.34
N VAL A 445 -0.29 8.15 3.54
CA VAL A 445 0.22 9.50 3.86
C VAL A 445 -0.70 10.62 3.38
N SER A 446 -2.01 10.42 3.52
CA SER A 446 -3.03 11.24 2.86
C SER A 446 -3.91 12.02 3.83
N ASN A 447 -4.53 13.10 3.36
CA ASN A 447 -5.47 13.92 4.12
C ASN A 447 -6.67 14.41 3.28
N MET A 448 -7.66 13.53 3.10
CA MET A 448 -8.84 13.80 2.29
C MET A 448 -9.89 14.56 3.10
N THR A 449 -10.51 15.58 2.51
CA THR A 449 -11.53 16.40 3.18
C THR A 449 -12.80 16.58 2.34
N LEU A 450 -13.94 16.66 3.02
CA LEU A 450 -15.24 17.00 2.46
C LEU A 450 -15.86 18.10 3.32
N THR A 451 -15.89 19.34 2.82
CA THR A 451 -16.19 20.54 3.61
C THR A 451 -17.41 21.30 3.09
N LYS A 452 -18.24 21.83 4.00
CA LYS A 452 -19.39 22.70 3.66
C LYS A 452 -19.72 23.72 4.73
N GLY A 453 -20.12 24.93 4.30
CA GLY A 453 -20.60 25.99 5.19
C GLY A 453 -22.10 25.91 5.50
N PHE A 454 -22.47 26.25 6.74
CA PHE A 454 -23.84 26.31 7.23
C PHE A 454 -24.07 27.60 8.04
N ASP A 455 -25.22 28.24 7.82
CA ASP A 455 -25.67 29.39 8.61
C ASP A 455 -26.58 28.90 9.74
N LEU A 456 -26.08 28.90 10.98
CA LEU A 456 -26.83 28.53 12.18
C LEU A 456 -27.29 29.78 12.96
N ALA A 457 -27.21 30.98 12.38
CA ALA A 457 -27.41 32.24 13.09
C ALA A 457 -28.82 32.43 13.68
N GLU A 458 -29.83 31.83 13.04
CA GLU A 458 -31.24 31.94 13.45
C GLU A 458 -31.73 30.73 14.28
N LEU A 459 -30.86 29.76 14.58
CA LEU A 459 -31.23 28.55 15.31
C LEU A 459 -31.00 28.69 16.82
N GLU A 460 -31.83 28.00 17.62
CA GLU A 460 -31.66 27.88 19.08
C GLU A 460 -31.04 26.53 19.49
N GLU A 461 -31.20 25.51 18.64
CA GLU A 461 -30.67 24.15 18.75
C GLU A 461 -30.27 23.72 17.33
N ALA A 462 -29.24 22.87 17.20
CA ALA A 462 -28.81 22.32 15.92
C ALA A 462 -28.15 20.96 16.14
N THR A 463 -28.51 19.99 15.32
CA THR A 463 -27.96 18.63 15.34
C THR A 463 -27.44 18.28 13.96
N LEU A 464 -26.22 17.76 13.87
CA LEU A 464 -25.70 17.13 12.66
C LEU A 464 -26.07 15.64 12.70
N GLU A 465 -26.80 15.17 11.69
CA GLU A 465 -27.04 13.74 11.48
C GLU A 465 -26.44 13.30 10.16
N PHE A 466 -25.85 12.12 10.11
CA PHE A 466 -25.35 11.50 8.87
C PHE A 466 -25.24 9.98 9.04
N TRP A 467 -25.12 9.27 7.93
CA TRP A 467 -24.72 7.87 7.90
C TRP A 467 -23.27 7.78 7.44
N THR A 468 -22.51 6.89 8.06
CA THR A 468 -21.14 6.59 7.68
C THR A 468 -20.91 5.08 7.63
N TRP A 469 -20.14 4.64 6.64
CA TRP A 469 -19.58 3.30 6.52
C TRP A 469 -18.08 3.50 6.43
N TYR A 470 -17.30 2.71 7.15
CA TYR A 470 -15.86 2.78 7.08
C TYR A 470 -15.24 1.42 7.37
N ASP A 471 -14.14 1.18 6.68
CA ASP A 471 -13.17 0.14 6.92
C ASP A 471 -11.82 0.81 6.69
N ILE A 472 -11.13 1.11 7.78
CA ILE A 472 -9.88 1.89 7.83
C ILE A 472 -8.97 1.26 8.87
N GLU A 473 -7.65 1.39 8.73
CA GLU A 473 -6.70 0.70 9.60
C GLU A 473 -6.89 1.07 11.09
N ASP A 474 -7.04 0.04 11.95
CA ASP A 474 -7.40 0.23 13.36
C ASP A 474 -6.26 0.85 14.18
N ASP A 475 -6.53 2.00 14.79
CA ASP A 475 -5.63 2.82 15.61
C ASP A 475 -4.45 3.50 14.87
N TYR A 476 -4.36 3.41 13.53
CA TYR A 476 -3.36 4.13 12.72
C TYR A 476 -4.03 5.20 11.86
N ASP A 477 -5.08 4.80 11.15
CA ASP A 477 -5.89 5.62 10.29
C ASP A 477 -7.09 6.21 11.03
N TYR A 478 -7.33 7.50 10.82
CA TYR A 478 -8.36 8.21 11.58
C TYR A 478 -9.21 9.13 10.71
N ALA A 479 -10.53 8.98 10.84
CA ALA A 479 -11.50 9.93 10.28
C ALA A 479 -12.13 10.81 11.37
N TYR A 480 -12.37 12.08 11.05
CA TYR A 480 -12.85 13.11 11.96
C TYR A 480 -14.08 13.79 11.39
N VAL A 481 -14.98 14.22 12.28
CA VAL A 481 -15.92 15.29 11.97
C VAL A 481 -15.47 16.54 12.72
N GLU A 482 -15.33 17.64 12.01
CA GLU A 482 -14.80 18.87 12.54
C GLU A 482 -15.72 20.05 12.26
N VAL A 483 -15.64 21.08 13.11
CA VAL A 483 -16.34 22.35 12.91
C VAL A 483 -15.40 23.55 13.01
N SER A 484 -15.53 24.49 12.09
CA SER A 484 -14.81 25.75 12.11
C SER A 484 -15.76 26.94 12.23
N THR A 485 -15.35 27.95 13.00
CA THR A 485 -16.09 29.20 13.24
C THR A 485 -15.34 30.45 12.74
N ASP A 486 -14.18 30.25 12.11
CA ASP A 486 -13.27 31.32 11.68
C ASP A 486 -12.89 31.23 10.20
N GLY A 487 -13.75 30.58 9.41
CA GLY A 487 -13.57 30.42 7.96
C GLY A 487 -12.54 29.36 7.59
N GLY A 488 -12.39 28.32 8.42
CA GLY A 488 -11.53 27.17 8.15
C GLY A 488 -10.08 27.33 8.61
N GLN A 489 -9.78 28.34 9.44
CA GLN A 489 -8.41 28.54 9.97
C GLN A 489 -8.13 27.58 11.14
N ASN A 490 -9.10 27.40 12.04
CA ASN A 490 -9.04 26.43 13.13
C ASN A 490 -10.28 25.53 13.11
N TRP A 491 -10.12 24.32 13.62
CA TRP A 491 -11.15 23.28 13.61
C TRP A 491 -11.25 22.62 14.98
N ASP A 492 -12.46 22.58 15.52
CA ASP A 492 -12.79 21.81 16.71
C ASP A 492 -13.25 20.41 16.29
N ILE A 493 -12.62 19.36 16.82
CA ILE A 493 -13.06 17.98 16.60
C ILE A 493 -14.37 17.74 17.36
N LEU A 494 -15.38 17.25 16.65
CA LEU A 494 -16.69 16.93 17.17
C LEU A 494 -16.74 15.49 17.69
N GLN A 495 -17.49 15.28 18.78
CA GLN A 495 -17.62 13.95 19.40
C GLN A 495 -18.77 13.17 18.77
N GLY A 496 -18.42 12.21 17.91
CA GLY A 496 -19.33 11.18 17.40
C GLY A 496 -19.63 10.09 18.44
N LYS A 497 -20.75 9.38 18.26
CA LYS A 497 -21.15 8.25 19.10
C LYS A 497 -20.27 7.02 18.88
N HIS A 498 -19.81 6.81 17.65
CA HIS A 498 -18.97 5.69 17.24
C HIS A 498 -17.47 6.04 17.19
N ALA A 499 -17.11 7.26 17.61
CA ALA A 499 -15.73 7.73 17.67
C ALA A 499 -15.03 7.38 19.01
N THR A 500 -13.70 7.28 18.98
CA THR A 500 -12.79 6.96 20.10
C THR A 500 -11.68 8.00 20.23
N ASP A 501 -11.08 8.12 21.41
CA ASP A 501 -9.88 8.93 21.69
C ASP A 501 -8.62 8.06 21.91
N THR A 502 -8.66 6.80 21.48
CA THR A 502 -7.50 5.89 21.50
C THR A 502 -6.39 6.43 20.63
N ASN A 503 -5.16 6.37 21.12
CA ASN A 503 -3.99 6.84 20.40
C ASN A 503 -2.73 6.05 20.81
N PRO A 504 -2.70 4.72 20.62
CA PRO A 504 -1.55 3.91 21.02
C PRO A 504 -0.28 4.25 20.23
N TYR A 505 -0.42 4.66 18.96
CA TYR A 505 0.70 4.92 18.04
C TYR A 505 1.07 6.41 17.88
N GLY A 506 0.27 7.33 18.43
CA GLY A 506 0.53 8.77 18.32
C GLY A 506 -0.14 9.44 17.10
N ASN A 507 -0.84 8.68 16.25
CA ASN A 507 -1.48 9.14 15.02
C ASN A 507 -2.81 9.90 15.23
N ASN A 508 -3.48 9.75 16.39
CA ASN A 508 -4.77 10.40 16.66
C ASN A 508 -4.63 11.85 17.19
N TYR A 509 -5.47 12.76 16.67
CA TYR A 509 -5.56 14.15 17.09
C TYR A 509 -6.73 14.46 18.03
N GLY A 510 -7.66 13.52 18.26
CA GLY A 510 -8.84 13.75 19.12
C GLY A 510 -9.86 12.61 19.11
N HIS A 511 -11.15 12.94 19.08
CA HIS A 511 -12.20 11.92 18.92
C HIS A 511 -12.39 11.60 17.43
N ALA A 512 -12.12 10.37 17.04
CA ALA A 512 -12.06 9.94 15.65
C ALA A 512 -12.68 8.55 15.44
N TYR A 513 -13.02 8.24 14.19
CA TYR A 513 -13.35 6.90 13.72
C TYR A 513 -12.07 6.20 13.28
N THR A 514 -11.95 4.92 13.61
CA THR A 514 -10.85 4.04 13.22
C THR A 514 -11.36 2.60 13.23
N GLY A 515 -10.67 1.68 12.56
CA GLY A 515 -11.10 0.29 12.40
C GLY A 515 -12.32 0.15 11.49
N THR A 516 -13.17 -0.82 11.80
CA THR A 516 -14.35 -1.17 10.99
C THR A 516 -15.66 -0.65 11.61
N SER A 517 -16.54 -0.07 10.80
CA SER A 517 -17.87 0.40 11.20
C SER A 517 -18.87 -0.72 11.49
N GLY A 518 -19.74 -0.55 12.50
CA GLY A 518 -20.81 -1.53 12.80
C GLY A 518 -20.46 -2.55 13.88
N GLU A 519 -21.10 -3.72 13.87
CA GLU A 519 -20.85 -4.82 14.81
C GLU A 519 -20.51 -6.12 14.04
N VAL A 520 -19.33 -6.69 14.30
CA VAL A 520 -18.83 -8.04 13.93
C VAL A 520 -18.56 -8.30 12.44
N ASP A 521 -17.29 -8.63 12.16
CA ASP A 521 -16.68 -9.27 10.97
C ASP A 521 -16.89 -8.64 9.58
N GLU A 522 -17.82 -7.70 9.38
CA GLU A 522 -18.00 -6.95 8.12
C GLU A 522 -18.47 -5.49 8.39
N PRO A 523 -17.94 -4.49 7.67
CA PRO A 523 -18.32 -3.08 7.83
C PRO A 523 -19.78 -2.82 7.44
N ASN A 524 -20.48 -2.03 8.25
CA ASN A 524 -21.89 -1.69 8.04
C ASN A 524 -22.16 -0.21 8.29
N TRP A 525 -23.13 0.36 7.53
CA TRP A 525 -23.59 1.73 7.75
C TRP A 525 -24.08 1.96 9.18
N VAL A 526 -23.49 2.94 9.86
CA VAL A 526 -23.87 3.40 11.19
C VAL A 526 -24.35 4.85 11.14
N LYS A 527 -25.34 5.17 11.98
CA LYS A 527 -25.89 6.51 12.09
C LYS A 527 -25.17 7.31 13.18
N GLU A 528 -24.81 8.54 12.84
CA GLU A 528 -24.27 9.53 13.76
C GLU A 528 -25.26 10.67 14.04
N GLU A 529 -25.20 11.18 15.27
CA GLU A 529 -26.02 12.30 15.75
C GLU A 529 -25.15 13.15 16.69
N ILE A 530 -24.73 14.33 16.23
CA ILE A 530 -23.79 15.21 16.94
C ILE A 530 -24.45 16.55 17.27
N ASP A 531 -24.39 16.94 18.54
CA ASP A 531 -24.91 18.23 19.03
C ASP A 531 -24.04 19.41 18.57
N LEU A 532 -24.62 20.31 17.78
CA LEU A 532 -24.01 21.57 17.35
C LEU A 532 -24.48 22.76 18.20
N GLY A 533 -25.19 22.54 19.30
CA GLY A 533 -25.77 23.59 20.15
C GLY A 533 -24.78 24.64 20.66
N ARG A 534 -23.48 24.33 20.73
CA ARG A 534 -22.43 25.30 21.08
C ARG A 534 -22.16 26.34 19.99
N TYR A 535 -22.55 26.03 18.75
CA TYR A 535 -22.21 26.78 17.55
C TYR A 535 -23.42 27.48 16.92
N VAL A 536 -24.60 27.41 17.54
CA VAL A 536 -25.78 28.17 17.10
C VAL A 536 -25.56 29.68 17.29
N GLY A 537 -26.23 30.50 16.48
CA GLY A 537 -26.09 31.95 16.52
C GLY A 537 -24.95 32.52 15.66
N GLN A 538 -24.30 31.69 14.83
CA GLN A 538 -23.21 32.08 13.92
C GLN A 538 -23.17 31.19 12.68
N GLU A 539 -22.35 31.57 11.70
CA GLU A 539 -21.98 30.72 10.56
C GLU A 539 -20.87 29.75 10.97
N VAL A 540 -20.93 28.52 10.45
CA VAL A 540 -19.93 27.48 10.67
C VAL A 540 -19.55 26.80 9.38
N MET A 541 -18.40 26.13 9.37
CA MET A 541 -18.05 25.12 8.37
C MET A 541 -18.00 23.76 9.06
N ILE A 542 -18.57 22.74 8.43
CA ILE A 542 -18.49 21.34 8.87
C ILE A 542 -17.60 20.61 7.87
N ARG A 543 -16.72 19.73 8.37
CA ARG A 543 -15.80 18.93 7.57
C ARG A 543 -15.81 17.48 8.02
N PHE A 544 -15.84 16.57 7.05
CA PHE A 544 -15.37 15.20 7.21
C PHE A 544 -13.92 15.15 6.73
N GLU A 545 -13.02 14.60 7.53
CA GLU A 545 -11.59 14.53 7.22
C GLU A 545 -11.10 13.11 7.48
N TYR A 546 -10.37 12.52 6.55
CA TYR A 546 -9.74 11.20 6.70
C TYR A 546 -8.24 11.36 6.52
N ILE A 547 -7.50 11.05 7.58
CA ILE A 547 -6.05 11.18 7.67
C ILE A 547 -5.47 9.77 7.77
N THR A 548 -4.61 9.42 6.82
CA THR A 548 -3.92 8.12 6.82
C THR A 548 -2.50 8.22 7.32
N ASP A 549 -1.93 7.09 7.72
CA ASP A 549 -0.58 6.99 8.26
C ASP A 549 0.49 6.77 7.17
N ASP A 550 1.65 6.15 7.47
CA ASP A 550 2.76 6.04 6.54
C ASP A 550 2.63 4.90 5.51
N ALA A 551 1.84 3.86 5.78
CA ALA A 551 1.69 2.73 4.88
C ALA A 551 0.49 1.88 5.25
N TYR A 552 0.08 1.04 4.31
CA TYR A 552 -1.17 0.27 4.40
C TYR A 552 -2.39 1.19 4.43
N ASN A 553 -3.37 0.82 3.62
CA ASN A 553 -4.67 1.48 3.68
C ASN A 553 -5.75 0.46 3.35
N ASP A 554 -6.85 0.61 4.04
CA ASP A 554 -8.08 -0.14 3.83
C ASP A 554 -8.99 0.56 2.81
N PRO A 555 -10.17 0.00 2.47
CA PRO A 555 -11.09 0.59 1.49
C PRO A 555 -11.53 2.05 1.75
N GLY A 556 -11.37 2.56 2.97
CA GLY A 556 -11.62 3.96 3.33
C GLY A 556 -12.99 4.20 3.97
N LEU A 557 -13.50 5.42 3.84
CA LEU A 557 -14.73 5.89 4.47
C LEU A 557 -15.74 6.38 3.45
N CYS A 558 -17.02 6.06 3.66
CA CYS A 558 -18.17 6.55 2.92
C CYS A 558 -19.12 7.35 3.83
N VAL A 559 -19.64 8.47 3.33
CA VAL A 559 -20.61 9.34 4.02
C VAL A 559 -21.84 9.53 3.14
N ASP A 560 -23.02 9.44 3.75
CA ASP A 560 -24.30 9.61 3.07
C ASP A 560 -25.37 10.22 4.01
N ASP A 561 -26.47 10.68 3.44
CA ASP A 561 -27.66 11.18 4.15
C ASP A 561 -27.34 12.25 5.22
N VAL A 562 -26.48 13.23 4.87
CA VAL A 562 -26.09 14.32 5.77
C VAL A 562 -27.24 15.31 5.94
N SER A 563 -27.59 15.63 7.17
CA SER A 563 -28.69 16.54 7.49
C SER A 563 -28.44 17.40 8.72
N ILE A 564 -29.08 18.57 8.72
CA ILE A 564 -29.26 19.42 9.91
C ILE A 564 -30.77 19.69 10.02
N PRO A 565 -31.52 18.86 10.75
CA PRO A 565 -32.97 18.90 10.77
C PRO A 565 -33.55 20.26 11.18
N GLU A 566 -32.93 20.95 12.14
CA GLU A 566 -33.36 22.27 12.62
C GLU A 566 -33.19 23.37 11.56
N LEU A 567 -32.25 23.19 10.63
CA LEU A 567 -32.07 24.04 9.45
C LEU A 567 -32.97 23.62 8.27
N GLY A 568 -33.56 22.42 8.33
CA GLY A 568 -34.26 21.80 7.21
C GLY A 568 -33.33 21.38 6.07
N TYR A 569 -32.05 21.17 6.36
CA TYR A 569 -31.03 20.74 5.40
C TYR A 569 -30.98 19.21 5.32
N ILE A 570 -30.94 18.67 4.10
CA ILE A 570 -30.77 17.24 3.80
C ILE A 570 -29.97 17.13 2.50
N ASP A 571 -29.00 16.23 2.47
CA ASP A 571 -28.18 15.86 1.31
C ASP A 571 -27.92 14.36 1.31
N ASP A 572 -28.47 13.68 0.32
CA ASP A 572 -28.41 12.23 0.07
C ASP A 572 -27.37 11.88 -1.03
N ALA A 573 -26.40 12.77 -1.28
CA ALA A 573 -25.36 12.64 -2.31
C ALA A 573 -25.85 12.50 -3.78
N GLU A 574 -27.16 12.53 -4.03
CA GLU A 574 -27.74 12.47 -5.38
C GLU A 574 -27.38 13.70 -6.24
N THR A 575 -26.89 14.77 -5.61
CA THR A 575 -26.21 15.89 -6.27
C THR A 575 -24.87 16.19 -5.59
N ALA A 576 -24.06 17.09 -6.16
CA ALA A 576 -22.83 17.53 -5.49
C ALA A 576 -23.08 18.26 -4.15
N GLY A 577 -24.33 18.62 -3.84
CA GLY A 577 -24.71 19.17 -2.54
C GLY A 577 -24.14 20.54 -2.19
N GLY A 578 -23.21 21.08 -2.99
CA GLY A 578 -22.38 22.23 -2.65
C GLY A 578 -21.33 21.91 -1.58
N TRP A 579 -20.83 20.68 -1.56
CA TRP A 579 -19.63 20.29 -0.81
C TRP A 579 -18.36 20.63 -1.60
N GLU A 580 -17.32 21.02 -0.87
CA GLU A 580 -15.97 21.18 -1.38
C GLU A 580 -15.18 19.94 -1.02
N ALA A 581 -14.87 19.11 -2.02
CA ALA A 581 -14.14 17.86 -1.85
C ALA A 581 -12.67 18.02 -2.25
N GLN A 582 -11.77 17.46 -1.44
CA GLN A 582 -10.34 17.28 -1.71
C GLN A 582 -10.01 15.82 -1.40
N GLY A 583 -9.65 15.03 -2.41
CA GLY A 583 -9.51 13.56 -2.28
C GLY A 583 -10.85 12.81 -2.29
N PHE A 584 -11.88 13.30 -1.57
CA PHE A 584 -13.23 12.71 -1.62
C PHE A 584 -13.84 12.78 -3.02
N ILE A 585 -14.59 11.74 -3.38
CA ILE A 585 -15.35 11.70 -4.62
C ILE A 585 -16.80 11.28 -4.38
N ARG A 586 -17.68 11.76 -5.24
CA ARG A 586 -19.08 11.33 -5.28
C ARG A 586 -19.18 10.13 -6.21
N SER A 587 -19.47 8.95 -5.65
CA SER A 587 -19.39 7.67 -6.34
C SER A 587 -20.72 6.94 -6.31
N ASN A 588 -21.05 6.22 -7.39
CA ASN A 588 -22.15 5.23 -7.39
C ASN A 588 -21.68 3.84 -6.97
N ASN A 589 -20.43 3.73 -6.50
CA ASN A 589 -19.76 2.51 -6.09
C ASN A 589 -19.63 1.44 -7.18
N ILE A 590 -19.56 1.83 -8.47
CA ILE A 590 -19.42 0.89 -9.59
C ILE A 590 -18.32 1.37 -10.54
N LEU A 591 -17.36 0.50 -10.83
CA LEU A 591 -16.29 0.69 -11.79
C LEU A 591 -16.46 -0.20 -13.03
N PRO A 592 -15.99 0.23 -14.21
CA PRO A 592 -15.77 -0.69 -15.33
C PRO A 592 -14.72 -1.73 -14.93
N GLN A 593 -14.99 -2.99 -15.26
CA GLN A 593 -14.02 -4.07 -15.13
C GLN A 593 -13.44 -4.38 -16.51
N GLU A 594 -12.13 -4.26 -16.63
CA GLU A 594 -11.37 -4.66 -17.81
C GLU A 594 -10.58 -5.93 -17.54
N TRP A 595 -10.12 -6.58 -18.62
CA TRP A 595 -9.44 -7.87 -18.56
C TRP A 595 -8.28 -7.94 -19.53
N ILE A 596 -7.17 -8.53 -19.10
CA ILE A 596 -6.10 -9.00 -19.97
C ILE A 596 -6.29 -10.51 -20.14
N VAL A 597 -6.46 -10.96 -21.38
CA VAL A 597 -6.53 -12.38 -21.72
C VAL A 597 -5.51 -12.70 -22.80
N GLN A 598 -4.44 -13.41 -22.44
CA GLN A 598 -3.32 -13.68 -23.32
C GLN A 598 -3.00 -15.17 -23.41
N VAL A 599 -2.44 -15.60 -24.54
CA VAL A 599 -2.05 -16.98 -24.79
C VAL A 599 -0.61 -17.04 -25.25
N ILE A 600 0.19 -17.85 -24.54
CA ILE A 600 1.55 -18.21 -24.91
C ILE A 600 1.51 -19.59 -25.56
N GLU A 601 1.99 -19.73 -26.79
CA GLU A 601 2.06 -20.98 -27.54
C GLU A 601 3.49 -21.50 -27.66
N PHE A 602 3.69 -22.76 -27.28
CA PHE A 602 4.98 -23.42 -27.34
C PHE A 602 5.08 -24.31 -28.58
N GLY A 603 5.51 -23.71 -29.70
CA GLY A 603 5.70 -24.38 -30.99
C GLY A 603 7.17 -24.44 -31.42
N PRO A 604 7.44 -24.48 -32.75
CA PRO A 604 8.78 -24.25 -33.29
C PRO A 604 9.36 -22.87 -32.90
N GLU A 605 8.48 -21.89 -32.75
CA GLU A 605 8.74 -20.58 -32.16
C GLU A 605 7.73 -20.36 -31.03
N THR A 606 8.15 -19.65 -29.98
CA THR A 606 7.22 -19.19 -28.93
C THR A 606 6.45 -18.00 -29.47
N VAL A 607 5.13 -18.08 -29.44
CA VAL A 607 4.24 -17.01 -29.93
C VAL A 607 3.36 -16.56 -28.78
N VAL A 608 3.25 -15.24 -28.60
CA VAL A 608 2.31 -14.63 -27.67
C VAL A 608 1.19 -13.98 -28.47
N ARG A 609 -0.06 -14.24 -28.08
CA ARG A 609 -1.25 -13.64 -28.68
C ARG A 609 -2.18 -13.12 -27.60
N GLU A 610 -2.80 -12.00 -27.89
CA GLU A 610 -3.87 -11.46 -27.05
C GLU A 610 -5.24 -11.85 -27.62
N MET A 611 -6.19 -12.12 -26.73
CA MET A 611 -7.58 -12.29 -27.08
C MET A 611 -8.28 -10.94 -27.07
N GLU A 612 -8.73 -10.51 -28.24
CA GLU A 612 -9.62 -9.35 -28.38
C GLU A 612 -10.95 -9.60 -27.64
N LEU A 613 -11.32 -8.66 -26.77
CA LEU A 613 -12.56 -8.70 -26.02
C LEU A 613 -13.57 -7.69 -26.57
N SER A 614 -14.85 -8.06 -26.49
CA SER A 614 -15.96 -7.15 -26.79
C SER A 614 -16.24 -6.17 -25.64
N ASP A 615 -17.06 -5.15 -25.88
CA ASP A 615 -17.53 -4.20 -24.85
C ASP A 615 -18.24 -4.89 -23.66
N THR A 616 -18.67 -6.14 -23.82
CA THR A 616 -19.25 -6.96 -22.74
C THR A 616 -18.25 -7.93 -22.12
N GLN A 617 -16.94 -7.70 -22.31
CA GLN A 617 -15.84 -8.51 -21.78
C GLN A 617 -15.91 -10.00 -22.18
N GLU A 618 -16.45 -10.27 -23.38
CA GLU A 618 -16.50 -11.62 -23.97
C GLU A 618 -15.54 -11.71 -25.16
N GLY A 619 -14.82 -12.83 -25.28
CA GLY A 619 -13.80 -13.04 -26.32
C GLY A 619 -13.70 -14.48 -26.79
N ARG A 620 -13.10 -14.68 -27.97
CA ARG A 620 -12.80 -16.01 -28.52
C ARG A 620 -11.48 -16.03 -29.28
N LEU A 621 -10.63 -17.01 -28.95
CA LEU A 621 -9.35 -17.24 -29.61
C LEU A 621 -9.21 -18.71 -30.02
N VAL A 622 -8.52 -18.99 -31.12
CA VAL A 622 -8.25 -20.36 -31.60
C VAL A 622 -6.75 -20.60 -31.67
N ILE A 623 -6.27 -21.64 -30.96
CA ILE A 623 -4.92 -22.18 -31.08
C ILE A 623 -4.93 -23.24 -32.18
N GLU A 624 -4.16 -23.02 -33.24
CA GLU A 624 -4.11 -23.94 -34.38
C GLU A 624 -3.15 -25.10 -34.08
N GLY A 625 -3.60 -26.34 -34.29
CA GLY A 625 -2.75 -27.53 -34.21
C GLY A 625 -2.18 -27.86 -32.82
N LEU A 626 -2.94 -27.64 -31.73
CA LEU A 626 -2.54 -28.03 -30.37
C LEU A 626 -2.30 -29.55 -30.28
N GLY A 627 -1.18 -29.91 -29.66
CA GLY A 627 -0.64 -31.27 -29.58
C GLY A 627 0.04 -31.78 -30.86
N HIS A 628 0.11 -30.93 -31.91
CA HIS A 628 0.84 -31.18 -33.15
C HIS A 628 1.97 -30.18 -33.35
N GLU A 629 1.69 -29.00 -33.92
CA GLU A 629 2.69 -27.95 -34.16
C GLU A 629 2.94 -27.17 -32.87
N VAL A 630 1.88 -26.75 -32.21
CA VAL A 630 1.89 -26.22 -30.84
C VAL A 630 1.89 -27.39 -29.86
N LYS A 631 2.95 -27.51 -29.05
CA LYS A 631 3.13 -28.63 -28.09
C LYS A 631 2.33 -28.45 -26.81
N GLY A 632 2.10 -27.21 -26.43
CA GLY A 632 1.29 -26.78 -25.31
C GLY A 632 1.08 -25.28 -25.41
N ALA A 633 0.16 -24.76 -24.61
CA ALA A 633 -0.05 -23.33 -24.48
C ALA A 633 -0.36 -22.97 -23.02
N VAL A 634 -0.26 -21.69 -22.68
CA VAL A 634 -0.65 -21.13 -21.39
C VAL A 634 -1.61 -19.98 -21.66
N LEU A 635 -2.79 -20.05 -21.07
CA LEU A 635 -3.76 -18.97 -21.01
C LEU A 635 -3.50 -18.18 -19.73
N ILE A 636 -3.31 -16.87 -19.86
CA ILE A 636 -3.11 -15.93 -18.75
C ILE A 636 -4.37 -15.07 -18.68
N ILE A 637 -4.98 -14.98 -17.51
CA ILE A 637 -6.18 -14.18 -17.24
C ILE A 637 -5.87 -13.24 -16.10
N SER A 638 -6.09 -11.93 -16.30
CA SER A 638 -5.87 -10.90 -15.28
C SER A 638 -6.99 -9.87 -15.34
N ALA A 639 -7.40 -9.38 -14.18
CA ALA A 639 -8.43 -8.36 -14.01
C ALA A 639 -7.80 -6.98 -13.82
N LEU A 640 -8.41 -5.94 -14.40
CA LEU A 640 -7.98 -4.55 -14.29
C LEU A 640 -9.15 -3.64 -13.91
N ALA A 641 -9.09 -3.09 -12.70
CA ALA A 641 -9.94 -1.99 -12.25
C ALA A 641 -9.14 -1.12 -11.27
N PRO A 642 -9.18 0.22 -11.41
CA PRO A 642 -8.41 1.10 -10.54
C PRO A 642 -9.00 1.17 -9.13
N SER A 643 -8.14 1.35 -8.13
CA SER A 643 -8.52 1.78 -6.77
C SER A 643 -9.55 0.87 -6.06
N THR A 644 -9.53 -0.44 -6.33
CA THR A 644 -10.35 -1.44 -5.63
C THR A 644 -9.56 -2.71 -5.32
N THR A 645 -9.86 -3.32 -4.18
CA THR A 645 -9.38 -4.65 -3.76
C THR A 645 -10.43 -5.74 -3.99
N GLU A 646 -11.58 -5.40 -4.56
CA GLU A 646 -12.64 -6.35 -4.87
C GLU A 646 -12.21 -7.30 -5.99
N MET A 647 -12.34 -8.61 -5.78
CA MET A 647 -12.01 -9.61 -6.77
C MET A 647 -12.98 -9.60 -7.97
N ALA A 648 -12.47 -9.90 -9.16
CA ALA A 648 -13.25 -10.00 -10.37
C ALA A 648 -13.60 -11.46 -10.72
N GLY A 649 -14.87 -11.75 -11.01
CA GLY A 649 -15.32 -13.07 -11.48
C GLY A 649 -15.18 -13.25 -13.00
N TYR A 650 -14.74 -14.44 -13.43
CA TYR A 650 -14.69 -14.83 -14.85
C TYR A 650 -15.07 -16.29 -15.08
N GLU A 651 -15.36 -16.63 -16.34
CA GLU A 651 -15.52 -18.00 -16.82
C GLU A 651 -14.86 -18.20 -18.19
N TYR A 652 -14.38 -19.41 -18.46
CA TYR A 652 -13.90 -19.80 -19.78
C TYR A 652 -14.24 -21.24 -20.13
N ALA A 653 -14.30 -21.52 -21.43
CA ALA A 653 -14.49 -22.85 -22.00
C ALA A 653 -13.42 -23.14 -23.04
N VAL A 654 -12.93 -24.39 -23.04
CA VAL A 654 -11.90 -24.88 -23.97
C VAL A 654 -12.40 -26.13 -24.68
N TYR A 655 -12.40 -26.13 -26.02
CA TYR A 655 -12.89 -27.26 -26.79
C TYR A 655 -12.23 -27.38 -28.17
N LEU A 656 -12.04 -28.62 -28.64
CA LEU A 656 -11.48 -28.87 -29.97
C LEU A 656 -12.51 -28.60 -31.06
N ILE A 657 -12.09 -27.95 -32.14
CA ILE A 657 -12.89 -27.70 -33.34
C ILE A 657 -12.36 -28.53 -34.52
N GLU A 658 -13.28 -28.97 -35.39
CA GLU A 658 -13.00 -29.83 -36.56
C GLU A 658 -12.43 -29.09 -37.77
#